data_AF-A0A6C0M1Y1-F1
#
_entry.id   AF-A0A6C0M1Y1-F1
#
_cell.length_a   1.000
_cell.length_b   1.000
_cell.length_c   1.000
_cell.angle_alpha   90.00
_cell.angle_beta   90.00
_cell.angle_gamma   90.00
#
_symmetry.space_group_name_H-M   'P 1'
#
loop_
_entity.id
_entity.type
_entity.pdbx_description
1 polymer ?
#
loop_
_entity_poly.entity_id
_entity_poly.type
_entity_poly.pdbx_seq_one_letter_code
_entity_poly.pdbx_strand_id
1 'polypeptide(L)'
;MKTFPIAGTASSIGFFEDDILESVRQHLALAVQSHPDRLFLEVQESFPPDYYHDTRNWECLFLRMSLDGKVVNPELFKSYITQTRTIPMEQPTTALTHEEWMTKPSFLEPIYMPDSAFLEWRILGVPGRKSLILPLPPRDVQVPSQQIPLPEVQVLFDTYHHEVIQFRITSLPEQATQTMQRVYTPFLRSETPQRLSESIVRSLKTSVETLDKLLALNAPEPSHVTVLRAKWYIPLIDTQFGAPRTRFEQMFYGLTVSEATPYIGYFTSKQEAIRHKFYVTEPRTKKPSVDLTHWHSWSNATQPQRKLPTLMLFKGTDRKSFDRIVMTPKDIVVTAFRTRESSSDLETIKTDLAVWFSSLDSIMAFIKTSDLVEPRWELQDLSVLSKYSTDITEFDMRRFPCLQSVFATRGSDFQLLRANHGADVLSSFEVRAYQVLNQSDTPGPDVLVEELGISQDEAKAIIKKFSDLGEDIDLERVLRHYPVLKFSNNEILMTGIVNGPRTIKYADILRYVLTTTDDIDSVCPRRSEAVEAVAVAPQAIEETDFQIDDDLAGLLGLENEEEAPPSGSNAAAAPAAAPVKKLKVKTTKKSTYNYFNKKLQEFDPATFDSTIYPLKCDKSKQVIVLTPEDETRIPAQYNPRGYGSVMELDDPKGIATCPQYWCIRDMIPLRADQLVDNTCPVCGGKVRTENDEDIYEYSVIKRDQTHLFPGFIGKIVSSKNGRRIPCCYKEERAPVEAITRNDESYILSSPHLPELRIGYLDADMAASLKIVTTYSATVKKGDRLEAGKGDFFRIGLGRPSKTLPVLLGDKTVIPEPKNAQDKLMLCSFFRTWKDPGEGATEIERLVAGVQRAYESGELPMLDEMEYVTSILKCRVVQIHTSTRSMSCGFWSDSLDVKSRTIVMVDNELLGHVTRNRGTKFAYQTDIQRAPFVSATVSTVLALHARACSSNIPTFDKAITELRSKGKTVYEIIHDPFGRIQALFVPKEVILPIQPLIRDSKLLPEDIRMTRTRAGYHDIRDDELPTRSVLKAFLDTSVDAGFRWVSDLYDMNGRATEALLASRFRAPFQPVDGGDPASVSEVLSTVRDGHREKELVDGEPNPEDDMIVKNISYDAEVFDFMLYTLSKDVQNADYATLRAAIESGEGLIPELRKWADAETAWVAGPPRTFVSKVRTPCGQLTSKETCEKSTLCGWHGPKACKLTVSETKIDRDSMIRRLAKTLRGNGKQRALVLDERLSPFFSSVLYLEMPHEWITTVV
;
A
#
# COMPACT_ATOMS: atom_id res chain seq x y z
N MET A 1 -3.11 29.84 36.67
CA MET A 1 -3.68 29.17 37.84
C MET A 1 -5.17 29.49 37.90
N LYS A 2 -6.05 28.50 38.12
CA LYS A 2 -7.48 28.72 38.35
C LYS A 2 -7.81 28.48 39.81
N THR A 3 -8.72 29.28 40.36
CA THR A 3 -9.19 29.14 41.75
C THR A 3 -10.63 28.66 41.77
N PHE A 4 -10.89 27.59 42.52
CA PHE A 4 -12.21 26.99 42.65
C PHE A 4 -12.68 27.04 44.12
N PRO A 5 -13.95 27.34 44.39
CA PRO A 5 -14.50 27.30 45.75
C PRO A 5 -14.79 25.86 46.20
N ILE A 6 -14.74 25.65 47.53
CA ILE A 6 -15.15 24.40 48.17
C ILE A 6 -16.53 24.58 48.78
N ALA A 7 -17.52 23.90 48.22
CA ALA A 7 -18.92 23.94 48.60
C ALA A 7 -19.11 23.68 50.10
N GLY A 8 -19.87 24.55 50.76
CA GLY A 8 -20.12 24.47 52.21
C GLY A 8 -19.00 25.04 53.09
N THR A 9 -17.93 25.61 52.51
CA THR A 9 -16.86 26.29 53.24
C THR A 9 -16.56 27.67 52.64
N ALA A 10 -15.91 28.55 53.41
CA ALA A 10 -15.39 29.83 52.89
C ALA A 10 -14.01 29.68 52.19
N SER A 11 -13.52 28.45 52.06
CA SER A 11 -12.19 28.17 51.50
C SER A 11 -12.24 27.99 49.99
N SER A 12 -11.17 28.41 49.32
CA SER A 12 -10.95 28.20 47.89
C SER A 12 -9.61 27.53 47.69
N ILE A 13 -9.47 26.85 46.55
CA ILE A 13 -8.28 26.12 46.17
C ILE A 13 -7.78 26.62 44.82
N GLY A 14 -6.48 26.78 44.68
CA GLY A 14 -5.86 27.15 43.42
C GLY A 14 -4.89 26.07 42.96
N PHE A 15 -5.01 25.67 41.70
CA PHE A 15 -4.10 24.74 41.03
C PHE A 15 -4.08 25.05 39.52
N PHE A 16 -3.22 24.37 38.75
CA PHE A 16 -3.16 24.53 37.30
C PHE A 16 -4.03 23.48 36.62
N GLU A 17 -4.71 23.83 35.54
CA GLU A 17 -5.68 22.92 34.88
C GLU A 17 -5.04 21.64 34.33
N ASP A 18 -3.76 21.72 33.96
CA ASP A 18 -2.92 20.61 33.54
C ASP A 18 -2.17 19.93 34.70
N ASP A 19 -2.63 20.11 35.95
CA ASP A 19 -2.24 19.23 37.04
C ASP A 19 -2.95 17.88 36.90
N ILE A 20 -2.23 16.81 37.26
CA ILE A 20 -2.83 15.49 37.39
C ILE A 20 -3.81 15.45 38.56
N LEU A 21 -4.82 14.59 38.45
CA LEU A 21 -5.86 14.43 39.46
C LEU A 21 -5.31 14.12 40.85
N GLU A 22 -4.20 13.39 40.95
CA GLU A 22 -3.50 13.13 42.22
C GLU A 22 -3.10 14.44 42.93
N SER A 23 -2.45 15.35 42.21
CA SER A 23 -2.04 16.65 42.74
C SER A 23 -3.27 17.47 43.15
N VAL A 24 -4.34 17.47 42.35
CA VAL A 24 -5.59 18.17 42.71
C VAL A 24 -6.20 17.60 43.99
N ARG A 25 -6.24 16.27 44.15
CA ARG A 25 -6.69 15.61 45.39
C ARG A 25 -5.83 15.99 46.60
N GLN A 26 -4.51 16.08 46.43
CA GLN A 26 -3.60 16.49 47.50
C GLN A 26 -3.81 17.95 47.91
N HIS A 27 -4.03 18.87 46.96
CA HIS A 27 -4.38 20.26 47.27
C HIS A 27 -5.70 20.30 48.07
N LEU A 28 -6.73 19.55 47.65
CA LEU A 28 -8.03 19.50 48.34
C LEU A 28 -7.87 18.97 49.78
N ALA A 29 -7.04 17.95 49.96
CA ALA A 29 -6.75 17.38 51.27
C ALA A 29 -5.99 18.37 52.18
N LEU A 30 -5.10 19.19 51.62
CA LEU A 30 -4.40 20.26 52.33
C LEU A 30 -5.35 21.34 52.84
N ALA A 31 -6.38 21.72 52.06
CA ALA A 31 -7.38 22.69 52.47
C ALA A 31 -8.19 22.24 53.70
N VAL A 32 -8.38 20.93 53.88
CA VAL A 32 -9.17 20.33 54.97
C VAL A 32 -8.28 19.68 56.05
N GLN A 33 -6.95 19.81 55.95
CA GLN A 33 -5.97 19.21 56.88
C GLN A 33 -6.17 17.69 57.09
N SER A 34 -6.36 16.94 56.01
CA SER A 34 -6.55 15.48 56.02
C SER A 34 -5.66 14.79 54.97
N HIS A 35 -5.81 13.46 54.81
CA HIS A 35 -5.20 12.68 53.73
C HIS A 35 -6.20 12.49 52.58
N PRO A 36 -5.80 12.60 51.30
CA PRO A 36 -6.72 12.49 50.15
C PRO A 36 -7.48 11.17 50.07
N ASP A 37 -6.91 10.08 50.58
CA ASP A 37 -7.56 8.76 50.60
C ASP A 37 -8.55 8.56 51.76
N ARG A 38 -8.64 9.52 52.68
CA ARG A 38 -9.65 9.55 53.76
C ARG A 38 -10.89 10.38 53.39
N LEU A 39 -10.88 11.03 52.23
CA LEU A 39 -11.89 11.98 51.80
C LEU A 39 -12.66 11.42 50.60
N PHE A 40 -13.99 11.59 50.63
CA PHE A 40 -14.83 11.43 49.46
C PHE A 40 -14.93 12.79 48.75
N LEU A 41 -14.49 12.84 47.49
CA LEU A 41 -14.35 14.07 46.71
C LEU A 41 -15.31 14.04 45.52
N GLU A 42 -16.18 15.04 45.45
CA GLU A 42 -17.04 15.28 44.30
C GLU A 42 -16.71 16.62 43.64
N VAL A 43 -16.93 16.70 42.34
CA VAL A 43 -16.75 17.88 41.51
C VAL A 43 -18.07 18.24 40.84
N GLN A 44 -18.42 19.53 40.81
CA GLN A 44 -19.61 20.00 40.11
C GLN A 44 -19.23 20.46 38.71
N GLU A 45 -19.75 19.75 37.71
CA GLU A 45 -19.51 20.00 36.30
C GLU A 45 -20.74 20.67 35.66
N SER A 46 -20.49 21.57 34.71
CA SER A 46 -21.50 22.20 33.85
C SER A 46 -21.62 21.43 32.54
N PHE A 47 -22.85 21.05 32.17
CA PHE A 47 -23.15 20.33 30.94
C PHE A 47 -24.14 21.11 30.05
N PRO A 48 -23.98 21.03 28.72
CA PRO A 48 -24.93 21.63 27.79
C PRO A 48 -26.28 20.87 27.79
N PRO A 49 -27.39 21.51 27.37
CA PRO A 49 -28.73 20.93 27.46
C PRO A 49 -28.90 19.63 26.65
N ASP A 50 -28.12 19.46 25.59
CA ASP A 50 -28.13 18.29 24.71
C ASP A 50 -27.19 17.16 25.16
N TYR A 51 -26.51 17.28 26.30
CA TYR A 51 -25.52 16.31 26.77
C TYR A 51 -26.04 14.86 26.87
N TYR A 52 -27.26 14.70 27.38
CA TYR A 52 -27.94 13.40 27.52
C TYR A 52 -28.78 13.02 26.29
N HIS A 53 -28.76 13.85 25.24
CA HIS A 53 -29.26 13.44 23.93
C HIS A 53 -28.41 12.29 23.37
N ASP A 54 -27.10 12.31 23.64
CA ASP A 54 -26.18 11.21 23.37
C ASP A 54 -26.55 9.94 24.17
N THR A 55 -26.77 8.85 23.45
CA THR A 55 -27.14 7.56 24.00
C THR A 55 -26.09 6.98 24.94
N ARG A 56 -24.79 7.27 24.74
CA ARG A 56 -23.72 6.82 25.64
C ARG A 56 -23.77 7.52 26.98
N ASN A 57 -23.96 8.84 26.99
CA ASN A 57 -24.07 9.60 28.22
C ASN A 57 -25.33 9.20 28.99
N TRP A 58 -26.42 8.94 28.25
CA TRP A 58 -27.67 8.43 28.81
C TRP A 58 -27.55 7.02 29.40
N GLU A 59 -26.88 6.11 28.69
CA GLU A 59 -26.58 4.76 29.19
C GLU A 59 -25.59 4.82 30.38
N CYS A 60 -24.59 5.71 30.34
CA CYS A 60 -23.69 5.93 31.46
C CYS A 60 -24.47 6.37 32.70
N LEU A 61 -25.44 7.28 32.56
CA LEU A 61 -26.30 7.68 33.67
C LEU A 61 -27.08 6.49 34.25
N PHE A 62 -27.62 5.61 33.40
CA PHE A 62 -28.25 4.36 33.86
C PHE A 62 -27.29 3.50 34.67
N LEU A 63 -26.10 3.26 34.15
CA LEU A 63 -25.10 2.40 34.80
C LEU A 63 -24.60 3.00 36.13
N ARG A 64 -24.60 4.32 36.28
CA ARG A 64 -24.27 4.99 37.54
C ARG A 64 -25.33 4.79 38.62
N MET A 65 -26.56 4.45 38.24
CA MET A 65 -27.68 4.19 39.16
C MET A 65 -28.05 2.70 39.25
N SER A 66 -27.39 1.83 38.48
CA SER A 66 -27.69 0.40 38.42
C SER A 66 -26.56 -0.42 39.03
N LEU A 67 -26.86 -1.09 40.15
CA LEU A 67 -25.89 -1.95 40.85
C LEU A 67 -25.73 -3.33 40.18
N ASP A 68 -26.74 -3.80 39.45
CA ASP A 68 -26.75 -5.09 38.76
C ASP A 68 -26.54 -4.95 37.23
N GLY A 69 -26.51 -3.72 36.73
CA GLY A 69 -26.44 -3.39 35.31
C GLY A 69 -27.73 -3.68 34.53
N LYS A 70 -28.84 -4.01 35.20
CA LYS A 70 -30.12 -4.41 34.57
C LYS A 70 -31.27 -3.49 34.95
N VAL A 71 -31.29 -3.01 36.18
CA VAL A 71 -32.39 -2.18 36.70
C VAL A 71 -31.83 -0.96 37.43
N VAL A 72 -32.51 0.18 37.31
CA VAL A 72 -32.20 1.39 38.10
C VAL A 72 -32.57 1.17 39.56
N ASN A 73 -31.62 1.38 40.48
CA ASN A 73 -31.89 1.32 41.91
C ASN A 73 -32.69 2.56 42.36
N PRO A 74 -33.89 2.41 42.95
CA PRO A 74 -34.72 3.54 43.37
C PRO A 74 -34.05 4.50 44.37
N GLU A 75 -33.21 3.98 45.26
CA GLU A 75 -32.50 4.79 46.27
C GLU A 75 -31.39 5.65 45.63
N LEU A 76 -30.66 5.09 44.66
CA LEU A 76 -29.63 5.84 43.92
C LEU A 76 -30.27 6.87 43.00
N PHE A 77 -31.41 6.53 42.37
CA PHE A 77 -32.20 7.50 41.61
C PHE A 77 -32.69 8.66 42.48
N LYS A 78 -33.14 8.38 43.71
CA LYS A 78 -33.48 9.43 44.68
C LYS A 78 -32.31 10.37 44.93
N SER A 79 -31.14 9.78 45.14
CA SER A 79 -29.92 10.53 45.45
C SER A 79 -29.52 11.40 44.26
N TYR A 80 -29.68 10.90 43.04
CA TYR A 80 -29.44 11.67 41.82
C TYR A 80 -30.31 12.93 41.74
N ILE A 81 -31.63 12.78 41.87
CA ILE A 81 -32.56 13.89 41.72
C ILE A 81 -32.51 14.87 42.90
N THR A 82 -32.13 14.42 44.11
CA THR A 82 -32.13 15.29 45.30
C THR A 82 -30.78 15.90 45.65
N GLN A 83 -29.66 15.26 45.30
CA GLN A 83 -28.31 15.64 45.78
C GLN A 83 -27.33 15.92 44.64
N THR A 84 -27.41 15.14 43.57
CA THR A 84 -26.45 15.20 42.46
C THR A 84 -26.84 16.24 41.41
N ARG A 85 -28.10 16.23 40.95
CA ARG A 85 -28.61 17.16 39.92
C ARG A 85 -29.70 18.10 40.43
N THR A 86 -30.27 17.84 41.62
CA THR A 86 -31.27 18.71 42.28
C THR A 86 -32.44 19.10 41.36
N ILE A 87 -33.18 18.11 40.85
CA ILE A 87 -34.34 18.30 39.97
C ILE A 87 -35.62 18.14 40.80
N PRO A 88 -36.61 19.06 40.67
CA PRO A 88 -37.92 18.90 41.28
C PRO A 88 -38.74 17.85 40.50
N MET A 89 -38.45 16.57 40.74
CA MET A 89 -39.11 15.42 40.12
C MET A 89 -39.49 14.39 41.19
N GLU A 90 -40.63 13.71 41.01
CA GLU A 90 -41.03 12.60 41.86
C GLU A 90 -40.35 11.29 41.44
N GLN A 91 -40.12 10.38 42.39
CA GLN A 91 -39.50 9.09 42.08
C GLN A 91 -40.44 8.20 41.25
N PRO A 92 -39.93 7.43 40.27
CA PRO A 92 -40.73 6.45 39.56
C PRO A 92 -41.26 5.39 40.53
N THR A 93 -42.52 5.00 40.34
CA THR A 93 -43.22 4.00 41.17
C THR A 93 -42.76 2.56 40.87
N THR A 94 -42.19 2.32 39.69
CA THR A 94 -41.64 1.02 39.25
C THR A 94 -40.14 1.14 38.94
N ALA A 95 -39.40 0.06 39.19
CA ALA A 95 -37.99 0.01 38.88
C ALA A 95 -37.78 -0.06 37.36
N LEU A 96 -37.04 0.89 36.79
CA LEU A 96 -36.85 1.02 35.35
C LEU A 96 -35.81 0.01 34.86
N THR A 97 -36.18 -0.80 33.87
CA THR A 97 -35.24 -1.70 33.19
C THR A 97 -34.36 -0.94 32.21
N HIS A 98 -33.22 -1.53 31.81
CA HIS A 98 -32.35 -0.95 30.80
C HIS A 98 -33.09 -0.65 29.48
N GLU A 99 -33.95 -1.56 29.00
CA GLU A 99 -34.70 -1.35 27.76
C GLU A 99 -35.68 -0.17 27.88
N GLU A 100 -36.40 -0.07 28.99
CA GLU A 100 -37.30 1.07 29.27
C GLU A 100 -36.53 2.38 29.48
N TRP A 101 -35.32 2.35 30.02
CA TRP A 101 -34.48 3.54 30.13
C TRP A 101 -34.07 4.06 28.75
N MET A 102 -33.68 3.17 27.85
CA MET A 102 -33.22 3.53 26.51
C MET A 102 -34.35 4.02 25.59
N THR A 103 -35.62 3.76 25.91
CA THR A 103 -36.76 4.35 25.17
C THR A 103 -37.01 5.83 25.51
N LYS A 104 -36.25 6.43 26.45
CA LYS A 104 -36.36 7.83 26.89
C LYS A 104 -37.81 8.21 27.24
N PRO A 105 -38.40 7.60 28.27
CA PRO A 105 -39.80 7.84 28.62
C PRO A 105 -40.04 9.31 28.96
N SER A 106 -41.21 9.84 28.59
CA SER A 106 -41.53 11.27 28.66
C SER A 106 -41.40 11.88 30.05
N PHE A 107 -41.64 11.11 31.13
CA PHE A 107 -41.46 11.62 32.49
C PHE A 107 -39.99 11.92 32.86
N LEU A 108 -39.02 11.37 32.11
CA LEU A 108 -37.58 11.67 32.27
C LEU A 108 -37.10 12.81 31.37
N GLU A 109 -38.00 13.46 30.62
CA GLU A 109 -37.68 14.58 29.73
C GLU A 109 -36.89 15.71 30.42
N PRO A 110 -37.20 16.12 31.66
CA PRO A 110 -36.38 17.12 32.39
C PRO A 110 -34.93 16.69 32.63
N ILE A 111 -34.63 15.39 32.54
CA ILE A 111 -33.28 14.83 32.72
C ILE A 111 -32.53 14.79 31.38
N TYR A 112 -33.13 14.30 30.31
CA TYR A 112 -32.41 14.14 29.04
C TYR A 112 -32.52 15.35 28.09
N MET A 113 -33.49 16.24 28.29
CA MET A 113 -33.69 17.45 27.48
C MET A 113 -34.08 18.66 28.35
N PRO A 114 -33.18 19.15 29.22
CA PRO A 114 -33.39 20.39 29.97
C PRO A 114 -33.34 21.64 29.06
N ASP A 115 -34.04 22.70 29.44
CA ASP A 115 -34.13 23.95 28.68
C ASP A 115 -32.82 24.78 28.66
N SER A 116 -31.88 24.48 29.56
CA SER A 116 -30.63 25.23 29.72
C SER A 116 -29.49 24.32 30.19
N ALA A 117 -28.27 24.84 30.16
CA ALA A 117 -27.11 24.16 30.75
C ALA A 117 -27.37 23.84 32.23
N PHE A 118 -26.98 22.65 32.66
CA PHE A 118 -27.27 22.14 33.99
C PHE A 118 -25.99 21.73 34.72
N LEU A 119 -26.09 21.73 36.05
CA LEU A 119 -24.98 21.38 36.93
C LEU A 119 -25.17 20.00 37.53
N GLU A 120 -24.12 19.21 37.57
CA GLU A 120 -24.17 17.86 38.11
C GLU A 120 -22.91 17.52 38.91
N TRP A 121 -23.10 16.90 40.07
CA TRP A 121 -22.00 16.37 40.89
C TRP A 121 -21.49 15.03 40.34
N ARG A 122 -20.17 14.90 40.21
CA ARG A 122 -19.49 13.66 39.80
C ARG A 122 -18.37 13.33 40.76
N ILE A 123 -18.04 12.04 40.89
CA ILE A 123 -16.90 11.64 41.73
C ILE A 123 -15.62 12.06 41.02
N LEU A 124 -14.75 12.79 41.73
CA LEU A 124 -13.52 13.33 41.17
C LEU A 124 -12.61 12.20 40.64
N GLY A 125 -12.25 12.29 39.35
CA GLY A 125 -11.37 11.35 38.68
C GLY A 125 -11.95 9.97 38.39
N VAL A 126 -13.27 9.74 38.48
CA VAL A 126 -13.88 8.43 38.17
C VAL A 126 -14.55 8.46 36.79
N PRO A 127 -14.37 7.43 35.93
CA PRO A 127 -14.94 7.45 34.59
C PRO A 127 -16.45 7.54 34.67
N GLY A 128 -17.10 8.29 33.77
CA GLY A 128 -18.55 8.51 33.80
C GLY A 128 -19.35 7.22 34.00
N ARG A 129 -19.01 6.14 33.27
CA ARG A 129 -19.66 4.82 33.39
C ARG A 129 -19.53 4.16 34.78
N LYS A 130 -18.46 4.45 35.52
CA LYS A 130 -18.14 3.88 36.84
C LYS A 130 -18.41 4.85 38.00
N SER A 131 -18.75 6.11 37.72
CA SER A 131 -19.02 7.14 38.72
C SER A 131 -20.42 6.96 39.33
N LEU A 132 -20.57 5.89 40.13
CA LEU A 132 -21.80 5.56 40.83
C LEU A 132 -22.37 6.75 41.59
N ILE A 133 -23.70 6.85 41.64
CA ILE A 133 -24.38 7.86 42.43
C ILE A 133 -24.47 7.34 43.85
N LEU A 134 -23.73 7.96 44.76
CA LEU A 134 -23.66 7.55 46.16
C LEU A 134 -24.48 8.51 47.05
N PRO A 135 -25.26 8.00 48.02
CA PRO A 135 -26.05 8.85 48.90
C PRO A 135 -25.18 9.63 49.89
N LEU A 136 -25.54 10.89 50.10
CA LEU A 136 -24.99 11.77 51.14
C LEU A 136 -26.06 12.07 52.20
N PRO A 137 -25.77 11.97 53.51
CA PRO A 137 -24.51 11.55 54.13
C PRO A 137 -24.18 10.07 53.83
N PRO A 138 -22.89 9.66 53.87
CA PRO A 138 -22.46 8.30 53.51
C PRO A 138 -23.21 7.20 54.26
N ARG A 139 -23.66 6.18 53.52
CA ARG A 139 -24.40 5.01 54.03
C ARG A 139 -23.88 3.72 53.40
N ASP A 140 -24.18 2.59 54.01
CA ASP A 140 -23.83 1.27 53.47
C ASP A 140 -24.61 0.97 52.19
N VAL A 141 -23.88 0.86 51.07
CA VAL A 141 -24.41 0.44 49.76
C VAL A 141 -23.68 -0.82 49.33
N GLN A 142 -24.41 -1.89 49.02
CA GLN A 142 -23.82 -3.15 48.54
C GLN A 142 -23.42 -3.01 47.07
N VAL A 143 -22.21 -2.52 46.83
CA VAL A 143 -21.63 -2.36 45.48
C VAL A 143 -20.78 -3.59 45.12
N PRO A 144 -20.99 -4.23 43.95
CA PRO A 144 -20.11 -5.30 43.47
C PRO A 144 -18.66 -4.82 43.34
N SER A 145 -17.69 -5.69 43.62
CA SER A 145 -16.26 -5.34 43.59
C SER A 145 -15.78 -4.70 42.28
N GLN A 146 -16.39 -5.05 41.14
CA GLN A 146 -16.03 -4.54 39.82
C GLN A 146 -16.58 -3.14 39.52
N GLN A 147 -17.60 -2.70 40.26
CA GLN A 147 -18.27 -1.41 40.09
C GLN A 147 -17.86 -0.36 41.12
N ILE A 148 -16.95 -0.71 42.04
CA ILE A 148 -16.41 0.25 43.01
C ILE A 148 -15.80 1.43 42.23
N PRO A 149 -16.20 2.68 42.53
CA PRO A 149 -15.71 3.84 41.82
C PRO A 149 -14.25 4.09 42.21
N LEU A 150 -13.31 3.65 41.37
CA LEU A 150 -11.88 3.86 41.55
C LEU A 150 -11.43 5.11 40.77
N PRO A 151 -10.94 6.16 41.45
CA PRO A 151 -10.39 7.34 40.78
C PRO A 151 -9.11 7.02 39.98
N GLU A 152 -9.06 7.48 38.74
CA GLU A 152 -7.88 7.52 37.88
C GLU A 152 -7.04 8.75 38.25
N VAL A 153 -6.12 8.58 39.18
CA VAL A 153 -5.33 9.69 39.76
C VAL A 153 -4.28 10.27 38.80
N GLN A 154 -3.94 9.54 37.75
CA GLN A 154 -2.86 9.83 36.82
C GLN A 154 -3.31 10.62 35.56
N VAL A 155 -4.57 11.02 35.44
CA VAL A 155 -5.04 11.79 34.26
C VAL A 155 -5.04 13.29 34.56
N LEU A 156 -4.88 14.14 33.53
CA LEU A 156 -4.97 15.59 33.68
C LEU A 156 -6.41 16.01 34.01
N PHE A 157 -6.55 16.95 34.95
CA PHE A 157 -7.84 17.47 35.39
C PHE A 157 -8.68 18.06 34.23
N ASP A 158 -8.07 18.93 33.41
CA ASP A 158 -8.70 19.60 32.26
C ASP A 158 -9.25 18.65 31.20
N THR A 159 -8.55 17.53 30.97
CA THR A 159 -8.97 16.57 29.94
C THR A 159 -10.05 15.60 30.42
N TYR A 160 -10.22 15.49 31.74
CA TYR A 160 -11.09 14.50 32.35
C TYR A 160 -12.46 15.06 32.72
N HIS A 161 -12.48 16.27 33.27
CA HIS A 161 -13.70 16.93 33.75
C HIS A 161 -14.13 18.01 32.76
N HIS A 162 -15.45 18.18 32.60
CA HIS A 162 -16.01 19.31 31.85
C HIS A 162 -15.83 20.60 32.67
N GLU A 163 -16.37 21.72 32.21
CA GLU A 163 -16.26 23.00 32.92
C GLU A 163 -16.66 22.88 34.40
N VAL A 164 -15.66 22.94 35.29
CA VAL A 164 -15.82 22.74 36.72
C VAL A 164 -16.16 24.05 37.40
N ILE A 165 -17.17 24.03 38.27
CA ILE A 165 -17.59 25.21 39.03
C ILE A 165 -17.06 25.18 40.46
N GLN A 166 -17.19 24.04 41.15
CA GLN A 166 -16.82 23.91 42.57
C GLN A 166 -16.58 22.46 42.99
N PHE A 167 -15.94 22.29 44.15
CA PHE A 167 -15.67 20.98 44.77
C PHE A 167 -16.51 20.75 46.02
N ARG A 168 -16.85 19.51 46.31
CA ARG A 168 -17.49 19.09 47.57
C ARG A 168 -16.64 18.00 48.22
N ILE A 169 -16.34 18.22 49.49
CA ILE A 169 -15.49 17.32 50.28
C ILE A 169 -16.34 16.74 51.40
N THR A 170 -16.45 15.42 51.45
CA THR A 170 -17.19 14.71 52.50
C THR A 170 -16.26 13.79 53.26
N SER A 171 -16.20 13.96 54.58
CA SER A 171 -15.49 13.04 55.48
C SER A 171 -16.39 11.89 55.89
N LEU A 172 -15.82 10.69 56.02
CA LEU A 172 -16.54 9.55 56.57
C LEU A 172 -16.79 9.73 58.08
N PRO A 173 -17.94 9.26 58.60
CA PRO A 173 -18.21 9.27 60.03
C PRO A 173 -17.25 8.32 60.79
N GLU A 174 -16.91 8.64 62.04
CA GLU A 174 -15.94 7.86 62.85
C GLU A 174 -16.34 6.39 63.06
N GLN A 175 -17.64 6.07 62.96
CA GLN A 175 -18.20 4.72 63.06
C GLN A 175 -18.48 4.08 61.68
N ALA A 176 -17.76 4.50 60.62
CA ALA A 176 -17.95 3.92 59.29
C ALA A 176 -17.62 2.42 59.26
N THR A 177 -18.54 1.63 58.72
CA THR A 177 -18.38 0.20 58.45
C THR A 177 -17.32 -0.05 57.37
N GLN A 178 -16.76 -1.26 57.31
CA GLN A 178 -15.78 -1.64 56.27
C GLN A 178 -16.36 -1.51 54.86
N THR A 179 -17.65 -1.79 54.68
CA THR A 179 -18.34 -1.65 53.39
C THR A 179 -18.42 -0.17 52.96
N MET A 180 -18.78 0.72 53.87
CA MET A 180 -18.81 2.16 53.61
C MET A 180 -17.42 2.71 53.27
N GLN A 181 -16.39 2.32 54.03
CA GLN A 181 -15.00 2.70 53.74
C GLN A 181 -14.56 2.23 52.36
N ARG A 182 -14.88 0.99 51.99
CA ARG A 182 -14.51 0.41 50.69
C ARG A 182 -15.14 1.12 49.49
N VAL A 183 -16.36 1.63 49.63
CA VAL A 183 -17.12 2.26 48.53
C VAL A 183 -16.77 3.74 48.37
N TYR A 184 -16.71 4.51 49.46
CA TYR A 184 -16.48 5.97 49.40
C TYR A 184 -15.01 6.34 49.42
N THR A 185 -14.15 5.54 50.05
CA THR A 185 -12.71 5.77 50.17
C THR A 185 -11.93 4.52 49.77
N PRO A 186 -11.96 4.11 48.49
CA PRO A 186 -11.45 2.81 48.06
C PRO A 186 -9.93 2.64 48.22
N PHE A 187 -9.17 3.74 48.33
CA PHE A 187 -7.73 3.73 48.56
C PHE A 187 -7.34 3.73 50.04
N LEU A 188 -8.30 3.82 50.98
CA LEU A 188 -8.03 3.85 52.41
C LEU A 188 -7.47 2.49 52.88
N ARG A 189 -6.27 2.51 53.46
CA ARG A 189 -5.61 1.35 54.08
C ARG A 189 -5.39 1.58 55.58
N SER A 190 -5.11 0.51 56.30
CA SER A 190 -4.75 0.57 57.73
C SER A 190 -3.54 1.47 58.00
N GLU A 191 -2.57 1.45 57.10
CA GLU A 191 -1.33 2.23 57.17
C GLU A 191 -1.46 3.68 56.66
N THR A 192 -2.63 4.10 56.14
CA THR A 192 -2.80 5.46 55.59
C THR A 192 -2.71 6.51 56.71
N PRO A 193 -1.82 7.52 56.62
CA PRO A 193 -1.67 8.52 57.68
C PRO A 193 -2.93 9.41 57.80
N GLN A 194 -3.09 10.10 58.93
CA GLN A 194 -4.23 11.01 59.16
C GLN A 194 -4.13 12.30 58.32
N ARG A 195 -2.91 12.76 58.05
CA ARG A 195 -2.61 13.97 57.30
C ARG A 195 -1.48 13.69 56.31
N LEU A 196 -1.38 14.51 55.27
CA LEU A 196 -0.21 14.52 54.39
C LEU A 196 1.07 14.81 55.20
N SER A 197 2.19 14.20 54.83
CA SER A 197 3.49 14.48 55.44
C SER A 197 3.93 15.91 55.15
N GLU A 198 4.69 16.51 56.07
CA GLU A 198 5.20 17.88 55.90
C GLU A 198 6.11 18.02 54.66
N SER A 199 6.80 16.95 54.27
CA SER A 199 7.62 16.87 53.05
C SER A 199 6.77 17.04 51.79
N ILE A 200 5.67 16.29 51.66
CA ILE A 200 4.74 16.39 50.52
C ILE A 200 4.10 17.78 50.46
N VAL A 201 3.67 18.31 51.61
CA VAL A 201 3.08 19.65 51.69
C VAL A 201 4.06 20.73 51.23
N ARG A 202 5.33 20.64 51.62
CA ARG A 202 6.38 21.57 51.17
C ARG A 202 6.63 21.42 49.68
N SER A 203 6.79 20.19 49.19
CA SER A 203 7.03 19.89 47.77
C SER A 203 5.92 20.41 46.86
N LEU A 204 4.65 20.25 47.25
CA LEU A 204 3.49 20.78 46.52
C LEU A 204 3.53 22.30 46.41
N LYS A 205 3.73 23.01 47.54
CA LYS A 205 3.81 24.47 47.56
C LYS A 205 4.97 24.98 46.71
N THR A 206 6.16 24.39 46.88
CA THR A 206 7.34 24.77 46.11
C THR A 206 7.14 24.52 44.61
N SER A 207 6.49 23.41 44.23
CA SER A 207 6.22 23.09 42.83
C SER A 207 5.25 24.10 42.20
N VAL A 208 4.18 24.48 42.90
CA VAL A 208 3.22 25.49 42.44
C VAL A 208 3.89 26.86 42.31
N GLU A 209 4.64 27.30 43.32
CA GLU A 209 5.34 28.59 43.30
C GLU A 209 6.41 28.65 42.20
N THR A 210 7.14 27.56 41.96
CA THR A 210 8.15 27.48 40.91
C THR A 210 7.50 27.53 39.54
N LEU A 211 6.41 26.78 39.33
CA LEU A 211 5.67 26.78 38.06
C LEU A 211 5.04 28.15 37.76
N ASP A 212 4.48 28.82 38.77
CA ASP A 212 3.92 30.16 38.62
C ASP A 212 4.98 31.17 38.19
N LYS A 213 6.17 31.13 38.82
CA LYS A 213 7.32 31.95 38.42
C LYS A 213 7.80 31.62 37.00
N LEU A 214 7.85 30.34 36.62
CA LEU A 214 8.24 29.91 35.27
C LEU A 214 7.26 30.39 34.21
N LEU A 215 5.95 30.29 34.47
CA LEU A 215 4.90 30.73 33.54
C LEU A 215 4.77 32.25 33.43
N ALA A 216 5.30 32.99 34.41
CA ALA A 216 5.40 34.45 34.42
C ALA A 216 6.62 35.00 33.65
N LEU A 217 7.53 34.13 33.20
CA LEU A 217 8.66 34.54 32.37
C LEU A 217 8.17 34.99 30.98
N ASN A 218 8.67 36.14 30.50
CA ASN A 218 8.42 36.63 29.15
C ASN A 218 9.31 35.88 28.13
N ALA A 219 8.97 34.63 27.86
CA ALA A 219 9.67 33.84 26.85
C ALA A 219 9.37 34.35 25.42
N PRO A 220 10.34 34.32 24.49
CA PRO A 220 10.11 34.71 23.10
C PRO A 220 9.12 33.78 22.41
N GLU A 221 8.06 34.34 21.84
CA GLU A 221 7.07 33.59 21.05
C GLU A 221 7.65 33.16 19.67
N PRO A 222 7.17 32.05 19.11
CA PRO A 222 7.57 31.60 17.78
C PRO A 222 7.11 32.57 16.69
N SER A 223 7.97 32.78 15.69
CA SER A 223 7.66 33.60 14.50
C SER A 223 6.63 32.98 13.57
N HIS A 224 6.60 31.64 13.49
CA HIS A 224 5.65 30.89 12.68
C HIS A 224 5.40 29.53 13.33
N VAL A 225 4.13 29.12 13.37
CA VAL A 225 3.70 27.82 13.90
C VAL A 225 3.03 27.06 12.76
N THR A 226 3.52 25.87 12.47
CA THR A 226 3.02 25.02 11.37
C THR A 226 2.51 23.70 11.93
N VAL A 227 1.25 23.35 11.62
CA VAL A 227 0.71 22.02 11.92
C VAL A 227 1.24 21.04 10.88
N LEU A 228 2.04 20.05 11.28
CA LEU A 228 2.58 19.04 10.37
C LEU A 228 1.66 17.82 10.23
N ARG A 229 1.04 17.40 11.34
CA ARG A 229 0.11 16.27 11.38
C ARG A 229 -0.98 16.56 12.39
N ALA A 230 -2.23 16.33 12.00
CA ALA A 230 -3.38 16.38 12.90
C ALA A 230 -4.28 15.18 12.66
N LYS A 231 -4.69 14.52 13.74
CA LYS A 231 -5.51 13.30 13.70
C LYS A 231 -6.73 13.44 14.60
N TRP A 232 -7.90 13.34 13.98
CA TRP A 232 -9.19 13.34 14.65
C TRP A 232 -9.81 11.95 14.65
N TYR A 233 -10.46 11.60 15.75
CA TYR A 233 -11.21 10.38 15.95
C TYR A 233 -12.69 10.71 16.11
N ILE A 234 -13.53 10.00 15.36
CA ILE A 234 -14.97 10.18 15.34
C ILE A 234 -15.61 8.80 15.57
N PRO A 235 -16.17 8.53 16.76
CA PRO A 235 -16.81 7.26 17.05
C PRO A 235 -18.20 7.17 16.41
N LEU A 236 -18.51 6.03 15.76
CA LEU A 236 -19.86 5.76 15.24
C LEU A 236 -20.70 5.11 16.34
N ILE A 237 -21.72 5.83 16.83
CA ILE A 237 -22.54 5.44 17.98
C ILE A 237 -23.92 5.00 17.50
N ASP A 238 -24.61 5.90 16.81
CA ASP A 238 -25.98 5.70 16.38
C ASP A 238 -26.04 4.85 15.10
N THR A 239 -24.95 4.84 14.34
CA THR A 239 -24.78 4.09 13.10
C THR A 239 -24.31 2.66 13.36
N GLN A 240 -25.15 1.68 13.01
CA GLN A 240 -24.78 0.25 13.07
C GLN A 240 -24.86 -0.39 11.68
N PHE A 241 -23.77 -1.02 11.26
CA PHE A 241 -23.71 -1.71 9.97
C PHE A 241 -24.10 -3.19 10.10
N GLY A 242 -25.26 -3.58 9.54
CA GLY A 242 -25.60 -4.98 9.31
C GLY A 242 -24.77 -5.56 8.16
N ALA A 243 -24.06 -6.66 8.40
CA ALA A 243 -23.11 -7.29 7.46
C ALA A 243 -22.04 -6.31 6.91
N PRO A 244 -21.06 -5.88 7.75
CA PRO A 244 -20.12 -4.81 7.42
C PRO A 244 -19.34 -5.02 6.12
N ARG A 245 -18.92 -6.26 5.80
CA ARG A 245 -18.16 -6.55 4.56
C ARG A 245 -18.96 -6.17 3.31
N THR A 246 -20.22 -6.55 3.24
CA THR A 246 -21.10 -6.27 2.10
C THR A 246 -21.45 -4.79 2.02
N ARG A 247 -21.66 -4.11 3.16
CA ARG A 247 -21.96 -2.68 3.20
C ARG A 247 -20.77 -1.83 2.77
N PHE A 248 -19.57 -2.15 3.23
CA PHE A 248 -18.35 -1.45 2.85
C PHE A 248 -17.98 -1.68 1.39
N GLU A 249 -18.27 -2.88 0.87
CA GLU A 249 -18.16 -3.15 -0.57
C GLU A 249 -19.16 -2.35 -1.40
N GLN A 250 -20.41 -2.23 -0.94
CA GLN A 250 -21.42 -1.34 -1.56
C GLN A 250 -20.98 0.12 -1.54
N MET A 251 -20.42 0.60 -0.43
CA MET A 251 -19.87 1.96 -0.33
C MET A 251 -18.67 2.16 -1.25
N PHE A 252 -17.74 1.20 -1.36
CA PHE A 252 -16.58 1.27 -2.26
C PHE A 252 -17.01 1.48 -3.72
N TYR A 253 -17.91 0.63 -4.22
CA TYR A 253 -18.40 0.74 -5.59
C TYR A 253 -19.36 1.93 -5.77
N GLY A 254 -20.06 2.32 -4.71
CA GLY A 254 -20.95 3.46 -4.67
C GLY A 254 -20.22 4.81 -4.69
N LEU A 255 -19.05 4.93 -4.07
CA LEU A 255 -18.30 6.19 -4.04
C LEU A 255 -17.75 6.53 -5.44
N THR A 256 -17.91 7.78 -5.86
CA THR A 256 -17.31 8.32 -7.09
C THR A 256 -15.96 8.94 -6.79
N VAL A 257 -14.99 8.70 -7.66
CA VAL A 257 -13.72 9.44 -7.62
C VAL A 257 -13.80 10.69 -8.51
N SER A 258 -13.11 11.75 -8.08
CA SER A 258 -13.07 13.06 -8.73
C SER A 258 -11.70 13.71 -8.46
N GLU A 259 -11.42 14.88 -9.02
CA GLU A 259 -10.20 15.63 -8.64
C GLU A 259 -10.15 15.94 -7.13
N ALA A 260 -11.31 16.14 -6.50
CA ALA A 260 -11.39 16.38 -5.06
C ALA A 260 -11.20 15.11 -4.21
N THR A 261 -11.58 13.94 -4.74
CA THR A 261 -11.41 12.63 -4.11
C THR A 261 -10.77 11.67 -5.12
N PRO A 262 -9.45 11.77 -5.34
CA PRO A 262 -8.81 11.12 -6.47
C PRO A 262 -8.53 9.64 -6.25
N TYR A 263 -8.54 9.15 -5.00
CA TYR A 263 -8.31 7.75 -4.69
C TYR A 263 -9.20 7.23 -3.56
N ILE A 264 -9.69 6.01 -3.74
CA ILE A 264 -10.44 5.24 -2.76
C ILE A 264 -9.90 3.80 -2.74
N GLY A 265 -9.62 3.28 -1.54
CA GLY A 265 -9.16 1.93 -1.29
C GLY A 265 -10.11 1.17 -0.39
N TYR A 266 -10.41 -0.07 -0.72
CA TYR A 266 -11.12 -1.01 0.15
C TYR A 266 -10.17 -2.09 0.65
N PHE A 267 -9.89 -2.02 1.95
CA PHE A 267 -9.00 -2.93 2.67
C PHE A 267 -9.82 -3.85 3.57
N THR A 268 -9.49 -5.14 3.59
CA THR A 268 -10.13 -6.14 4.48
C THR A 268 -9.11 -6.78 5.41
N SER A 269 -7.97 -7.21 4.86
CA SER A 269 -6.85 -7.77 5.62
C SER A 269 -5.54 -7.69 4.83
N LYS A 270 -4.39 -7.80 5.50
CA LYS A 270 -3.07 -7.91 4.85
C LYS A 270 -2.90 -9.17 3.97
N GLN A 271 -3.77 -10.17 4.13
CA GLN A 271 -3.73 -11.43 3.37
C GLN A 271 -4.59 -11.38 2.10
N GLU A 272 -5.53 -10.43 2.01
CA GLU A 272 -6.39 -10.24 0.86
C GLU A 272 -5.89 -9.06 0.02
N ALA A 273 -6.06 -9.11 -1.30
CA ALA A 273 -5.70 -8.00 -2.17
C ALA A 273 -6.60 -6.79 -1.87
N ILE A 274 -5.99 -5.61 -1.79
CA ILE A 274 -6.71 -4.34 -1.63
C ILE A 274 -7.35 -3.99 -2.96
N ARG A 275 -8.58 -3.51 -2.94
CA ARG A 275 -9.23 -2.98 -4.14
C ARG A 275 -9.00 -1.48 -4.18
N HIS A 276 -8.47 -1.01 -5.29
CA HIS A 276 -8.08 0.37 -5.52
C HIS A 276 -8.99 0.98 -6.57
N LYS A 277 -9.32 2.25 -6.39
CA LYS A 277 -10.14 3.03 -7.30
C LYS A 277 -9.51 4.41 -7.48
N PHE A 278 -9.08 4.73 -8.70
CA PHE A 278 -8.38 5.97 -9.04
C PHE A 278 -9.21 6.84 -9.98
N TYR A 279 -9.15 8.16 -9.80
CA TYR A 279 -9.68 9.14 -10.75
C TYR A 279 -8.74 9.31 -11.94
N VAL A 280 -9.29 9.26 -13.14
CA VAL A 280 -8.58 9.37 -14.43
C VAL A 280 -9.15 10.56 -15.20
N THR A 281 -8.28 11.47 -15.66
CA THR A 281 -8.68 12.61 -16.49
C THR A 281 -9.04 12.19 -17.92
N GLU A 282 -8.27 11.26 -18.50
CA GLU A 282 -8.45 10.73 -19.87
C GLU A 282 -8.95 9.27 -19.89
N PRO A 283 -10.22 9.03 -20.25
CA PRO A 283 -10.79 7.68 -20.21
C PRO A 283 -10.13 6.64 -21.11
N ARG A 284 -9.46 7.07 -22.19
CA ARG A 284 -8.80 6.17 -23.15
C ARG A 284 -7.46 5.65 -22.65
N THR A 285 -6.71 6.48 -21.92
CA THR A 285 -5.35 6.15 -21.46
C THR A 285 -5.34 5.55 -20.06
N LYS A 286 -6.42 5.73 -19.29
CA LYS A 286 -6.59 5.19 -17.92
C LYS A 286 -5.44 5.55 -16.97
N LYS A 287 -4.77 6.68 -17.21
CA LYS A 287 -3.73 7.20 -16.33
C LYS A 287 -4.34 7.89 -15.11
N PRO A 288 -3.99 7.48 -13.88
CA PRO A 288 -4.44 8.16 -12.67
C PRO A 288 -4.03 9.64 -12.66
N SER A 289 -4.91 10.48 -12.14
CA SER A 289 -4.63 11.90 -11.86
C SER A 289 -3.61 12.08 -10.71
N VAL A 290 -3.59 11.14 -9.77
CA VAL A 290 -2.61 11.10 -8.67
C VAL A 290 -1.37 10.34 -9.11
N ASP A 291 -0.20 10.89 -8.80
CA ASP A 291 1.07 10.21 -9.00
C ASP A 291 1.13 8.93 -8.14
N LEU A 292 1.31 7.79 -8.79
CA LEU A 292 1.37 6.47 -8.14
C LEU A 292 2.53 6.38 -7.14
N THR A 293 3.61 7.13 -7.33
CA THR A 293 4.75 7.17 -6.38
C THR A 293 4.39 7.88 -5.09
N HIS A 294 3.65 9.00 -5.19
CA HIS A 294 3.12 9.71 -4.04
C HIS A 294 2.12 8.83 -3.29
N TRP A 295 1.16 8.26 -4.03
CA TRP A 295 0.17 7.35 -3.47
C TRP A 295 0.79 6.14 -2.77
N HIS A 296 1.79 5.48 -3.37
CA HIS A 296 2.45 4.32 -2.78
C HIS A 296 3.15 4.69 -1.47
N SER A 297 3.75 5.89 -1.38
CA SER A 297 4.31 6.39 -0.12
C SER A 297 3.22 6.62 0.94
N TRP A 298 2.09 7.22 0.57
CA TRP A 298 0.98 7.46 1.51
C TRP A 298 0.37 6.16 2.00
N SER A 299 0.15 5.20 1.09
CA SER A 299 -0.46 3.90 1.37
C SER A 299 0.41 3.07 2.31
N ASN A 300 1.71 2.99 2.05
CA ASN A 300 2.63 2.20 2.88
C ASN A 300 2.79 2.77 4.29
N ALA A 301 2.95 4.10 4.40
CA ALA A 301 3.10 4.78 5.69
C ALA A 301 1.83 4.78 6.54
N THR A 302 0.68 4.39 5.98
CA THR A 302 -0.59 4.54 6.69
C THR A 302 -1.46 3.28 6.66
N GLN A 303 -0.94 2.15 6.19
CA GLN A 303 -1.73 0.95 5.99
C GLN A 303 -2.35 0.42 7.30
N PRO A 304 -3.66 0.07 7.33
CA PRO A 304 -4.29 -0.48 8.53
C PRO A 304 -3.65 -1.81 8.97
N GLN A 305 -3.42 -1.95 10.27
CA GLN A 305 -2.87 -3.18 10.89
C GLN A 305 -3.97 -4.21 11.24
N ARG A 306 -5.24 -3.77 11.36
CA ARG A 306 -6.35 -4.58 11.88
C ARG A 306 -7.09 -5.33 10.76
N LYS A 307 -7.58 -6.55 11.03
CA LYS A 307 -8.40 -7.34 10.08
C LYS A 307 -9.87 -6.92 10.12
N LEU A 308 -10.17 -5.69 9.69
CA LEU A 308 -11.54 -5.16 9.63
C LEU A 308 -11.78 -4.54 8.24
N PRO A 309 -13.00 -4.67 7.68
CA PRO A 309 -13.34 -3.98 6.44
C PRO A 309 -13.20 -2.47 6.65
N THR A 310 -12.32 -1.86 5.87
CA THR A 310 -11.87 -0.49 6.05
C THR A 310 -11.88 0.22 4.71
N LEU A 311 -12.52 1.38 4.65
CA LEU A 311 -12.46 2.28 3.49
C LEU A 311 -11.41 3.34 3.75
N MET A 312 -10.54 3.57 2.77
CA MET A 312 -9.44 4.53 2.85
C MET A 312 -9.55 5.50 1.69
N LEU A 313 -9.66 6.78 1.97
CA LEU A 313 -9.70 7.85 0.98
C LEU A 313 -8.46 8.70 1.15
N PHE A 314 -7.82 9.05 0.03
CA PHE A 314 -6.62 9.88 0.02
C PHE A 314 -6.80 11.04 -0.96
N LYS A 315 -6.29 12.20 -0.57
CA LYS A 315 -6.27 13.43 -1.37
C LYS A 315 -4.96 14.16 -1.09
N GLY A 316 -4.18 14.52 -2.10
CA GLY A 316 -2.91 15.22 -1.87
C GLY A 316 -2.22 15.63 -3.16
N THR A 317 -1.30 16.59 -3.04
CA THR A 317 -0.49 17.11 -4.15
C THR A 317 0.96 16.65 -4.09
N ASP A 318 1.46 16.31 -2.91
CA ASP A 318 2.87 15.96 -2.68
C ASP A 318 3.02 14.71 -1.79
N ARG A 319 4.16 14.03 -1.90
CA ARG A 319 4.50 12.84 -1.09
C ARG A 319 4.34 13.08 0.41
N LYS A 320 4.56 14.32 0.88
CA LYS A 320 4.52 14.69 2.30
C LYS A 320 3.27 15.48 2.72
N SER A 321 2.42 15.88 1.77
CA SER A 321 1.22 16.68 2.05
C SER A 321 -0.02 16.02 1.44
N PHE A 322 -0.78 15.38 2.31
CA PHE A 322 -2.01 14.69 1.93
C PHE A 322 -3.00 14.62 3.10
N ASP A 323 -4.28 14.56 2.76
CA ASP A 323 -5.40 14.30 3.64
C ASP A 323 -5.86 12.85 3.48
N ARG A 324 -6.31 12.28 4.58
CA ARG A 324 -6.73 10.89 4.67
C ARG A 324 -7.99 10.76 5.51
N ILE A 325 -8.97 10.03 4.98
CA ILE A 325 -10.14 9.56 5.73
C ILE A 325 -10.10 8.04 5.76
N VAL A 326 -10.22 7.47 6.96
CA VAL A 326 -10.32 6.03 7.19
C VAL A 326 -11.62 5.76 7.90
N MET A 327 -12.45 4.90 7.33
CA MET A 327 -13.70 4.48 7.95
C MET A 327 -13.64 2.99 8.24
N THR A 328 -14.01 2.61 9.46
CA THR A 328 -14.25 1.22 9.86
C THR A 328 -15.71 1.07 10.31
N PRO A 329 -16.19 -0.14 10.63
CA PRO A 329 -17.57 -0.33 11.08
C PRO A 329 -17.87 0.30 12.45
N LYS A 330 -16.85 0.77 13.18
CA LYS A 330 -16.97 1.30 14.55
C LYS A 330 -16.61 2.78 14.66
N ASP A 331 -15.75 3.27 13.77
CA ASP A 331 -15.14 4.58 13.90
C ASP A 331 -14.71 5.15 12.55
N ILE A 332 -14.46 6.46 12.55
CA ILE A 332 -13.86 7.20 11.46
C ILE A 332 -12.64 7.92 12.01
N VAL A 333 -11.52 7.79 11.31
CA VAL A 333 -10.28 8.49 11.62
C VAL A 333 -9.97 9.40 10.45
N VAL A 334 -9.86 10.69 10.75
CA VAL A 334 -9.48 11.71 9.76
C VAL A 334 -8.09 12.21 10.11
N THR A 335 -7.20 12.29 9.12
CA THR A 335 -5.81 12.70 9.34
C THR A 335 -5.37 13.64 8.24
N ALA A 336 -4.74 14.75 8.61
CA ALA A 336 -4.11 15.70 7.69
C ALA A 336 -2.60 15.70 7.90
N PHE A 337 -1.85 15.67 6.80
CA PHE A 337 -0.40 15.85 6.75
C PHE A 337 -0.08 17.11 5.94
N ARG A 338 0.85 17.94 6.42
CA ARG A 338 1.26 19.18 5.77
C ARG A 338 2.79 19.31 5.74
N THR A 339 3.29 20.11 4.80
CA THR A 339 4.72 20.46 4.71
C THR A 339 5.10 21.53 5.73
N ARG A 340 6.41 21.77 5.90
CA ARG A 340 6.94 22.79 6.80
C ARG A 340 6.57 24.23 6.41
N GLU A 341 6.10 24.44 5.19
CA GLU A 341 5.80 25.75 4.61
C GLU A 341 4.31 26.12 4.71
N SER A 342 3.45 25.22 5.20
CA SER A 342 2.03 25.50 5.30
C SER A 342 1.70 26.47 6.44
N SER A 343 0.77 27.40 6.18
CA SER A 343 0.26 28.38 7.14
C SER A 343 -1.18 28.10 7.60
N SER A 344 -1.69 26.89 7.38
CA SER A 344 -3.08 26.54 7.68
C SER A 344 -3.28 26.25 9.18
N ASP A 345 -4.27 26.91 9.78
CA ASP A 345 -4.63 26.73 11.19
C ASP A 345 -5.39 25.42 11.43
N LEU A 346 -5.30 24.89 12.66
CA LEU A 346 -5.93 23.61 13.03
C LEU A 346 -7.44 23.56 12.77
N GLU A 347 -8.16 24.64 13.12
CA GLU A 347 -9.62 24.72 12.92
C GLU A 347 -9.98 24.78 11.43
N THR A 348 -9.21 25.51 10.62
CA THR A 348 -9.44 25.56 9.16
C THR A 348 -9.28 24.18 8.52
N ILE A 349 -8.24 23.43 8.93
CA ILE A 349 -8.02 22.06 8.47
C ILE A 349 -9.20 21.17 8.88
N LYS A 350 -9.70 21.31 10.12
CA LYS A 350 -10.86 20.55 10.62
C LYS A 350 -12.11 20.83 9.78
N THR A 351 -12.42 22.10 9.51
CA THR A 351 -13.58 22.50 8.69
C THR A 351 -13.46 21.99 7.26
N ASP A 352 -12.30 22.12 6.63
CA ASP A 352 -12.07 21.64 5.25
C ASP A 352 -12.26 20.12 5.14
N LEU A 353 -11.79 19.37 6.14
CA LEU A 353 -11.97 17.93 6.21
C LEU A 353 -13.43 17.53 6.46
N ALA A 354 -14.16 18.27 7.29
CA ALA A 354 -15.58 18.05 7.52
C ALA A 354 -16.41 18.33 6.25
N VAL A 355 -16.10 19.41 5.53
CA VAL A 355 -16.69 19.72 4.21
C VAL A 355 -16.39 18.60 3.22
N TRP A 356 -15.13 18.15 3.14
CA TRP A 356 -14.77 17.03 2.28
C TRP A 356 -15.53 15.75 2.64
N PHE A 357 -15.62 15.38 3.91
CA PHE A 357 -16.38 14.21 4.35
C PHE A 357 -17.87 14.32 3.99
N SER A 358 -18.47 15.50 4.22
CA SER A 358 -19.89 15.75 3.91
C SER A 358 -20.20 15.68 2.41
N SER A 359 -19.22 15.90 1.54
CA SER A 359 -19.37 15.76 0.08
C SER A 359 -19.47 14.31 -0.40
N LEU A 360 -19.26 13.33 0.48
CA LEU A 360 -19.27 11.91 0.16
C LEU A 360 -20.68 11.31 0.30
N ASP A 361 -21.59 11.67 -0.61
CA ASP A 361 -23.02 11.29 -0.59
C ASP A 361 -23.26 9.79 -0.34
N SER A 362 -22.42 8.94 -0.93
CA SER A 362 -22.54 7.48 -0.83
C SER A 362 -22.22 6.94 0.56
N ILE A 363 -21.42 7.66 1.36
CA ILE A 363 -21.15 7.31 2.76
C ILE A 363 -22.24 7.93 3.65
N MET A 364 -22.62 9.18 3.39
CA MET A 364 -23.64 9.90 4.15
C MET A 364 -25.00 9.17 4.17
N ALA A 365 -25.33 8.41 3.12
CA ALA A 365 -26.54 7.58 3.09
C ALA A 365 -26.57 6.44 4.12
N PHE A 366 -25.40 6.00 4.62
CA PHE A 366 -25.29 4.93 5.59
C PHE A 366 -24.96 5.41 7.01
N ILE A 367 -24.61 6.68 7.19
CA ILE A 367 -24.24 7.26 8.48
C ILE A 367 -25.31 8.22 8.95
N LYS A 368 -25.68 8.13 10.23
CA LYS A 368 -26.58 9.11 10.84
C LYS A 368 -25.83 10.43 11.06
N THR A 369 -26.45 11.53 10.65
CA THR A 369 -25.87 12.89 10.79
C THR A 369 -25.58 13.26 12.25
N SER A 370 -26.26 12.64 13.21
CA SER A 370 -25.98 12.80 14.65
C SER A 370 -24.57 12.35 15.04
N ASP A 371 -23.96 11.40 14.33
CA ASP A 371 -22.59 10.91 14.60
C ASP A 371 -21.50 11.88 14.12
N LEU A 372 -21.82 12.84 13.24
CA LEU A 372 -20.83 13.66 12.52
C LEU A 372 -20.71 15.11 13.02
N VAL A 373 -21.45 15.48 14.06
CA VAL A 373 -21.47 16.85 14.60
C VAL A 373 -20.08 17.25 15.11
N GLU A 374 -19.68 18.51 14.89
CA GLU A 374 -18.34 19.05 15.22
C GLU A 374 -17.78 18.79 16.64
N PRO A 375 -18.58 18.77 17.74
CA PRO A 375 -18.05 18.50 19.07
C PRO A 375 -17.69 17.02 19.28
N ARG A 376 -18.05 16.11 18.36
CA ARG A 376 -17.69 14.68 18.43
C ARG A 376 -16.33 14.36 17.82
N TRP A 377 -15.66 15.33 17.22
CA TRP A 377 -14.33 15.17 16.63
C TRP A 377 -13.27 15.35 17.72
N GLU A 378 -12.76 14.24 18.25
CA GLU A 378 -11.74 14.26 19.28
C GLU A 378 -10.34 14.31 18.64
N LEU A 379 -9.55 15.33 18.99
CA LEU A 379 -8.15 15.41 18.57
C LEU A 379 -7.33 14.39 19.38
N GLN A 380 -6.79 13.38 18.71
CA GLN A 380 -6.02 12.30 19.35
C GLN A 380 -4.52 12.55 19.31
N ASP A 381 -4.04 13.17 18.22
CA ASP A 381 -2.61 13.37 17.98
C ASP A 381 -2.39 14.60 17.11
N LEU A 382 -1.48 15.46 17.55
CA LEU A 382 -1.06 16.68 16.88
C LEU A 382 0.48 16.75 16.89
N SER A 383 1.04 17.05 15.72
CA SER A 383 2.45 17.38 15.56
C SER A 383 2.60 18.79 15.01
N VAL A 384 3.40 19.61 15.69
CA VAL A 384 3.56 21.03 15.41
C VAL A 384 5.04 21.37 15.28
N LEU A 385 5.37 22.22 14.31
CA LEU A 385 6.68 22.83 14.14
C LEU A 385 6.60 24.31 14.48
N SER A 386 7.37 24.74 15.47
CA SER A 386 7.51 26.14 15.85
C SER A 386 8.86 26.68 15.39
N LYS A 387 8.85 27.76 14.60
CA LYS A 387 10.06 28.41 14.10
C LYS A 387 10.29 29.74 14.82
N TYR A 388 11.52 29.98 15.24
CA TYR A 388 11.91 31.16 16.01
C TYR A 388 12.92 32.01 15.23
N SER A 389 13.02 33.28 15.59
CA SER A 389 13.92 34.24 14.94
C SER A 389 15.39 34.08 15.36
N THR A 390 15.65 33.55 16.56
CA THR A 390 16.99 33.37 17.11
C THR A 390 17.52 31.96 16.85
N ASP A 391 18.82 31.83 16.55
CA ASP A 391 19.49 30.54 16.41
C ASP A 391 20.11 30.13 17.76
N ILE A 392 20.02 28.85 18.10
CA ILE A 392 20.60 28.26 19.32
C ILE A 392 21.55 27.13 18.94
N THR A 393 22.75 27.14 19.52
CA THR A 393 23.78 26.11 19.27
C THR A 393 24.03 25.19 20.46
N GLU A 394 23.85 25.67 21.70
CA GLU A 394 24.14 24.93 22.93
C GLU A 394 23.06 25.19 24.00
N PHE A 395 22.71 24.14 24.76
CA PHE A 395 21.86 24.25 25.95
C PHE A 395 22.69 24.14 27.23
N ASP A 396 22.42 25.02 28.19
CA ASP A 396 23.01 24.98 29.52
C ASP A 396 22.20 24.06 30.45
N MET A 397 22.61 22.79 30.52
CA MET A 397 21.93 21.79 31.36
C MET A 397 22.06 22.06 32.87
N ARG A 398 22.90 23.01 33.31
CA ARG A 398 23.04 23.36 34.73
C ARG A 398 21.76 23.96 35.33
N ARG A 399 20.85 24.45 34.48
CA ARG A 399 19.54 24.99 34.87
C ARG A 399 18.39 24.01 34.72
N PHE A 400 18.64 22.84 34.12
CA PHE A 400 17.62 21.80 33.95
C PHE A 400 16.98 21.29 35.26
N PRO A 401 17.67 21.24 36.42
CA PRO A 401 17.04 20.82 37.69
C PRO A 401 15.78 21.60 38.05
N CYS A 402 15.72 22.89 37.72
CA CYS A 402 14.55 23.74 37.92
C CYS A 402 13.32 23.29 37.08
N LEU A 403 13.58 22.63 35.95
CA LEU A 403 12.59 22.20 34.96
C LEU A 403 12.20 20.73 35.09
N GLN A 404 12.84 19.95 35.98
CA GLN A 404 12.58 18.52 36.17
C GLN A 404 11.15 18.19 36.65
N SER A 405 10.43 19.18 37.21
CA SER A 405 9.02 19.00 37.57
C SER A 405 8.08 19.03 36.37
N VAL A 406 8.52 19.56 35.23
CA VAL A 406 7.73 19.73 34.01
C VAL A 406 8.26 18.87 32.87
N PHE A 407 9.59 18.66 32.81
CA PHE A 407 10.26 17.97 31.71
C PHE A 407 11.15 16.83 32.18
N ALA A 408 11.19 15.79 31.35
CA ALA A 408 12.16 14.71 31.39
C ALA A 408 13.15 14.84 30.21
N THR A 409 14.37 14.34 30.37
CA THR A 409 15.39 14.30 29.31
C THR A 409 15.63 12.87 28.84
N ARG A 410 15.68 12.67 27.52
CA ARG A 410 16.12 11.42 26.88
C ARG A 410 17.14 11.75 25.79
N GLY A 411 18.42 11.55 26.08
CA GLY A 411 19.50 11.89 25.14
C GLY A 411 19.48 13.37 24.76
N SER A 412 19.15 13.68 23.50
CA SER A 412 19.00 15.06 22.98
C SER A 412 17.58 15.63 23.02
N ASP A 413 16.59 14.81 23.38
CA ASP A 413 15.17 15.13 23.25
C ASP A 413 14.56 15.35 24.64
N PHE A 414 13.54 16.20 24.71
CA PHE A 414 12.83 16.51 25.96
C PHE A 414 11.41 15.97 25.92
N GLN A 415 10.90 15.50 27.05
CA GLN A 415 9.53 14.98 27.18
C GLN A 415 8.75 15.82 28.18
N LEU A 416 7.51 16.19 27.84
CA LEU A 416 6.64 16.96 28.70
C LEU A 416 5.87 16.03 29.66
N LEU A 417 6.14 16.10 30.96
CA LEU A 417 5.52 15.24 31.97
C LEU A 417 4.09 15.65 32.37
N ARG A 418 3.64 16.84 31.95
CA ARG A 418 2.28 17.35 32.19
C ARG A 418 1.33 16.96 31.04
N ALA A 419 1.13 15.66 30.86
CA ALA A 419 0.28 15.07 29.83
C ALA A 419 -0.53 13.88 30.38
N ASN A 420 -1.56 13.45 29.65
CA ASN A 420 -2.34 12.27 30.02
C ASN A 420 -1.52 10.98 29.87
N HIS A 421 -1.52 10.14 30.90
CA HIS A 421 -0.98 8.77 30.84
C HIS A 421 -1.95 7.75 31.44
N GLY A 422 -2.00 6.57 30.81
CA GLY A 422 -2.73 5.42 31.34
C GLY A 422 -1.93 4.78 32.47
N ALA A 423 -2.63 4.39 33.54
CA ALA A 423 -2.09 3.87 34.78
C ALA A 423 -0.89 2.91 34.60
N ASP A 424 0.33 3.44 34.71
CA ASP A 424 1.56 2.66 34.79
C ASP A 424 1.98 2.53 36.26
N VAL A 425 2.84 1.55 36.54
CA VAL A 425 3.25 1.10 37.89
C VAL A 425 3.91 2.21 38.74
N LEU A 426 4.37 3.30 38.09
CA LEU A 426 5.13 4.40 38.70
C LEU A 426 4.36 5.73 38.60
N SER A 427 4.44 6.54 39.66
CA SER A 427 3.91 7.91 39.67
C SER A 427 4.88 8.90 38.99
N SER A 428 4.38 10.08 38.58
CA SER A 428 5.24 11.14 38.02
C SER A 428 6.36 11.57 38.97
N PHE A 429 6.09 11.53 40.28
CA PHE A 429 7.08 11.77 41.32
C PHE A 429 8.14 10.66 41.40
N GLU A 430 7.73 9.40 41.24
CA GLU A 430 8.64 8.25 41.22
C GLU A 430 9.51 8.25 39.95
N VAL A 431 8.95 8.60 38.78
CA VAL A 431 9.73 8.79 37.54
C VAL A 431 10.79 9.87 37.74
N ARG A 432 10.44 10.98 38.39
CA ARG A 432 11.39 12.05 38.74
C ARG A 432 12.48 11.56 39.69
N ALA A 433 12.12 10.81 40.73
CA ALA A 433 13.08 10.24 41.68
C ALA A 433 14.05 9.27 40.99
N TYR A 434 13.55 8.44 40.08
CA TYR A 434 14.37 7.54 39.28
C TYR A 434 15.35 8.30 38.37
N GLN A 435 14.92 9.41 37.75
CA GLN A 435 15.80 10.26 36.94
C GLN A 435 16.90 10.95 37.76
N VAL A 436 16.57 11.48 38.93
CA VAL A 436 17.55 12.10 39.83
C VAL A 436 18.62 11.09 40.25
N LEU A 437 18.22 9.85 40.55
CA LEU A 437 19.16 8.77 40.86
C LEU A 437 20.07 8.44 39.67
N ASN A 438 19.51 8.31 38.46
CA ASN A 438 20.29 7.99 37.25
C ASN A 438 21.23 9.13 36.80
N GLN A 439 20.91 10.39 37.13
CA GLN A 439 21.75 11.54 36.80
C GLN A 439 22.87 11.78 37.82
N SER A 440 22.77 11.19 39.01
CA SER A 440 23.77 11.30 40.07
C SER A 440 24.86 10.24 39.92
N ASP A 441 26.13 10.64 40.07
CA ASP A 441 27.27 9.71 39.98
C ASP A 441 27.29 8.70 41.15
N THR A 442 26.61 9.01 42.27
CA THR A 442 26.42 8.11 43.43
C THR A 442 24.94 8.03 43.82
N PRO A 443 24.17 7.07 43.28
CA PRO A 443 22.75 6.94 43.60
C PRO A 443 22.57 6.52 45.07
N GLY A 444 21.93 7.39 45.85
CA GLY A 444 21.71 7.17 47.28
C GLY A 444 20.50 7.94 47.82
N PRO A 445 19.97 7.53 48.99
CA PRO A 445 18.83 8.20 49.61
C PRO A 445 19.12 9.67 49.92
N ASP A 446 20.37 10.02 50.22
CA ASP A 446 20.77 11.39 50.56
C ASP A 446 20.64 12.35 49.37
N VAL A 447 20.86 11.87 48.13
CA VAL A 447 20.65 12.65 46.89
C VAL A 447 19.17 13.01 46.70
N LEU A 448 18.28 12.06 46.97
CA LEU A 448 16.84 12.30 46.88
C LEU A 448 16.36 13.27 47.96
N VAL A 449 16.93 13.20 49.16
CA VAL A 449 16.62 14.13 50.25
C VAL A 449 17.03 15.56 49.88
N GLU A 450 18.21 15.74 49.28
CA GLU A 450 18.72 17.05 48.88
C GLU A 450 17.96 17.66 47.69
N GLU A 451 17.70 16.88 46.63
CA GLU A 451 17.13 17.38 45.38
C GLU A 451 15.59 17.37 45.33
N LEU A 452 14.93 16.42 46.01
CA LEU A 452 13.47 16.33 46.06
C LEU A 452 12.87 16.80 47.39
N GLY A 453 13.69 17.08 48.40
CA GLY A 453 13.22 17.56 49.71
C GLY A 453 12.37 16.55 50.48
N ILE A 454 12.54 15.25 50.22
CA ILE A 454 11.81 14.17 50.90
C ILE A 454 12.50 13.72 52.19
N SER A 455 11.77 13.02 53.06
CA SER A 455 12.36 12.46 54.27
C SER A 455 13.28 11.27 53.96
N GLN A 456 14.25 11.01 54.84
CA GLN A 456 15.21 9.91 54.63
C GLN A 456 14.55 8.53 54.59
N ASP A 457 13.41 8.36 55.29
CA ASP A 457 12.64 7.12 55.28
C ASP A 457 11.82 6.95 53.99
N GLU A 458 11.26 8.04 53.45
CA GLU A 458 10.58 8.05 52.14
C GLU A 458 11.59 7.75 51.02
N ALA A 459 12.79 8.34 51.06
CA ALA A 459 13.85 8.08 50.08
C ALA A 459 14.26 6.59 50.07
N LYS A 460 14.41 5.97 51.25
CA LYS A 460 14.70 4.53 51.37
C LYS A 460 13.55 3.67 50.85
N ALA A 461 12.30 4.07 51.09
CA ALA A 461 11.12 3.34 50.59
C ALA A 461 11.02 3.37 49.07
N ILE A 462 11.30 4.51 48.44
CA ILE A 462 11.32 4.67 46.99
C ILE A 462 12.45 3.84 46.36
N ILE A 463 13.66 3.91 46.92
CA ILE A 463 14.80 3.09 46.45
C ILE A 463 14.49 1.61 46.61
N LYS A 464 13.87 1.21 47.72
CA LYS A 464 13.42 -0.18 47.94
C LYS A 464 12.37 -0.60 46.91
N LYS A 465 11.41 0.28 46.58
CA LYS A 465 10.41 0.02 45.54
C LYS A 465 11.07 -0.17 44.17
N PHE A 466 12.08 0.64 43.82
CA PHE A 466 12.85 0.44 42.59
C PHE A 466 13.68 -0.84 42.61
N SER A 467 14.27 -1.22 43.74
CA SER A 467 14.98 -2.50 43.86
C SER A 467 14.05 -3.71 43.79
N ASP A 468 12.82 -3.60 44.32
CA ASP A 468 11.81 -4.66 44.29
C ASP A 468 11.21 -4.85 42.88
N LEU A 469 11.25 -3.80 42.05
CA LEU A 469 10.81 -3.81 40.65
C LEU A 469 11.88 -4.37 39.68
N GLY A 470 13.14 -4.52 40.11
CA GLY A 470 14.21 -5.18 39.35
C GLY A 470 14.81 -4.39 38.18
N GLU A 471 15.62 -5.06 37.34
CA GLU A 471 16.17 -4.54 36.07
C GLU A 471 15.10 -4.33 34.97
N ASP A 472 13.84 -4.68 35.24
CA ASP A 472 12.70 -4.60 34.30
C ASP A 472 11.97 -3.24 34.29
N ILE A 473 12.43 -2.22 35.03
CA ILE A 473 11.89 -0.86 34.90
C ILE A 473 12.40 -0.23 33.60
N ASP A 474 11.68 -0.49 32.52
CA ASP A 474 11.90 0.19 31.25
C ASP A 474 11.31 1.61 31.31
N LEU A 475 12.17 2.59 31.63
CA LEU A 475 11.87 4.03 31.54
C LEU A 475 11.27 4.40 30.18
N GLU A 476 11.69 3.74 29.10
CA GLU A 476 11.25 4.06 27.75
C GLU A 476 9.80 3.65 27.54
N ARG A 477 9.40 2.50 28.10
CA ARG A 477 7.99 2.08 28.11
C ARG A 477 7.11 3.06 28.89
N VAL A 478 7.56 3.50 30.07
CA VAL A 478 6.83 4.46 30.91
C VAL A 478 6.75 5.82 30.21
N LEU A 479 7.82 6.24 29.55
CA LEU A 479 7.93 7.56 28.92
C LEU A 479 7.35 7.62 27.49
N ARG A 480 6.99 6.48 26.89
CA ARG A 480 6.56 6.36 25.48
C ARG A 480 5.39 7.25 25.10
N HIS A 481 4.47 7.48 26.03
CA HIS A 481 3.21 8.17 25.77
C HIS A 481 3.26 9.67 26.06
N TYR A 482 4.41 10.20 26.54
CA TYR A 482 4.55 11.63 26.78
C TYR A 482 4.87 12.40 25.49
N PRO A 483 4.36 13.63 25.34
CA PRO A 483 4.72 14.50 24.22
C PRO A 483 6.23 14.74 24.17
N VAL A 484 6.80 14.65 22.97
CA VAL A 484 8.25 14.79 22.73
C VAL A 484 8.53 16.14 22.05
N LEU A 485 9.57 16.82 22.53
CA LEU A 485 10.08 18.10 22.06
C LEU A 485 11.50 17.89 21.51
N LYS A 486 11.68 18.10 20.22
CA LYS A 486 12.97 18.00 19.53
C LYS A 486 13.42 19.37 19.08
N PHE A 487 14.62 19.76 19.50
CA PHE A 487 15.21 21.06 19.18
C PHE A 487 16.17 20.97 18.00
N SER A 488 15.98 21.86 17.04
CA SER A 488 16.91 22.20 15.96
C SER A 488 17.46 23.62 16.22
N ASN A 489 18.29 24.15 15.31
CA ASN A 489 18.91 25.47 15.48
C ASN A 489 17.89 26.59 15.76
N ASN A 490 16.82 26.67 14.95
CA ASN A 490 15.76 27.68 15.07
C ASN A 490 14.35 27.09 15.12
N GLU A 491 14.21 25.77 15.07
CA GLU A 491 12.94 25.07 14.98
C GLU A 491 12.77 24.13 16.17
N ILE A 492 11.55 24.06 16.71
CA ILE A 492 11.15 23.05 17.69
C ILE A 492 10.08 22.18 17.04
N LEU A 493 10.35 20.89 16.94
CA LEU A 493 9.38 19.88 16.53
C LEU A 493 8.75 19.26 17.77
N MET A 494 7.43 19.30 17.83
CA MET A 494 6.64 18.80 18.96
C MET A 494 5.67 17.73 18.45
N THR A 495 5.67 16.55 19.07
CA THR A 495 4.88 15.39 18.61
C THR A 495 4.08 14.75 19.75
N GLY A 496 2.91 14.17 19.44
CA GLY A 496 2.05 13.52 20.44
C GLY A 496 1.27 14.50 21.31
N ILE A 497 0.92 15.67 20.76
CA ILE A 497 0.28 16.75 21.51
C ILE A 497 -1.24 16.62 21.42
N VAL A 498 -1.94 16.98 22.50
CA VAL A 498 -3.42 17.12 22.53
C VAL A 498 -3.83 18.59 22.66
N ASN A 499 -3.02 19.43 23.33
CA ASN A 499 -3.26 20.88 23.48
C ASN A 499 -2.09 21.70 22.91
N GLY A 500 -2.22 22.17 21.66
CA GLY A 500 -1.17 22.89 20.94
C GLY A 500 -0.67 24.16 21.66
N PRO A 501 -1.54 25.15 21.96
CA PRO A 501 -1.12 26.41 22.57
C PRO A 501 -0.38 26.25 23.90
N ARG A 502 -0.84 25.32 24.76
CA ARG A 502 -0.22 25.07 26.05
C ARG A 502 1.17 24.44 25.90
N THR A 503 1.31 23.45 25.02
CA THR A 503 2.62 22.81 24.78
C THR A 503 3.63 23.77 24.14
N ILE A 504 3.19 24.67 23.24
CA ILE A 504 4.05 25.72 22.68
C ILE A 504 4.60 26.62 23.80
N LYS A 505 3.74 27.09 24.71
CA LYS A 505 4.17 27.93 25.84
C LYS A 505 5.22 27.23 26.72
N TYR A 506 5.04 25.94 26.99
CA TYR A 506 6.03 25.15 27.73
C TYR A 506 7.35 25.00 26.96
N ALA A 507 7.30 24.77 25.65
CA ALA A 507 8.48 24.71 24.80
C ALA A 507 9.24 26.04 24.74
N ASP A 508 8.53 27.18 24.71
CA ASP A 508 9.10 28.53 24.76
C ASP A 508 9.88 28.76 26.06
N ILE A 509 9.31 28.35 27.19
CA ILE A 509 9.96 28.46 28.51
C ILE A 509 11.20 27.57 28.57
N LEU A 510 11.10 26.31 28.13
CA LEU A 510 12.23 25.39 28.08
C LEU A 510 13.39 25.96 27.24
N ARG A 511 13.06 26.50 26.07
CA ARG A 511 14.02 27.19 25.18
C ARG A 511 14.64 28.40 25.87
N TYR A 512 13.85 29.25 26.51
CA TYR A 512 14.30 30.50 27.14
C TYR A 512 15.22 30.26 28.35
N VAL A 513 14.84 29.33 29.23
CA VAL A 513 15.57 29.00 30.47
C VAL A 513 16.94 28.38 30.19
N LEU A 514 17.03 27.52 29.18
CA LEU A 514 18.28 26.82 28.84
C LEU A 514 19.27 27.65 27.99
N THR A 515 18.87 28.85 27.53
CA THR A 515 19.69 29.67 26.61
C THR A 515 20.09 31.05 27.14
N THR A 516 19.28 31.69 27.97
CA THR A 516 19.52 33.08 28.42
C THR A 516 20.44 33.13 29.64
N THR A 517 21.32 34.12 29.78
CA THR A 517 22.32 34.14 30.86
C THR A 517 21.94 34.96 32.09
N ASP A 518 21.25 36.10 31.99
CA ASP A 518 21.34 37.12 33.06
C ASP A 518 20.02 37.40 33.86
N ASP A 519 18.83 37.16 33.31
CA ASP A 519 17.55 37.50 34.00
C ASP A 519 16.89 36.34 34.77
N ILE A 520 17.37 35.10 34.58
CA ILE A 520 16.67 33.87 35.01
C ILE A 520 17.26 33.28 36.31
N ASP A 521 18.45 33.72 36.75
CA ASP A 521 19.11 33.17 37.96
C ASP A 521 18.29 33.39 39.26
N SER A 522 17.39 34.37 39.28
CA SER A 522 16.45 34.59 40.39
C SER A 522 15.33 33.53 40.49
N VAL A 523 15.04 32.85 39.38
CA VAL A 523 13.98 31.83 39.27
C VAL A 523 14.58 30.42 39.21
N CYS A 524 15.65 30.22 38.41
CA CYS A 524 16.33 28.95 38.23
C CYS A 524 17.85 29.12 38.38
N PRO A 525 18.43 28.95 39.59
CA PRO A 525 19.86 29.07 39.81
C PRO A 525 20.64 27.93 39.14
N ARG A 526 21.87 28.22 38.70
CA ARG A 526 22.80 27.21 38.18
C ARG A 526 23.39 26.38 39.32
N ARG A 527 23.46 25.05 39.15
CA ARG A 527 24.13 24.15 40.10
C ARG A 527 25.64 24.45 40.17
N SER A 528 26.19 24.60 41.38
CA SER A 528 27.64 24.71 41.63
C SER A 528 28.31 23.33 41.61
N GLU A 529 29.52 23.24 41.07
CA GLU A 529 30.30 21.99 41.05
C GLU A 529 30.74 21.61 42.48
N ALA A 530 30.16 20.56 43.07
CA ALA A 530 30.74 19.88 44.22
C ALA A 530 31.86 18.97 43.70
N VAL A 531 33.11 19.36 43.97
CA VAL A 531 34.29 18.57 43.65
C VAL A 531 34.47 17.54 44.75
N GLU A 532 33.95 16.33 44.58
CA GLU A 532 34.47 15.16 45.30
C GLU A 532 34.81 14.04 44.34
N ALA A 533 36.05 13.59 44.47
CA ALA A 533 36.66 12.52 43.70
C ALA A 533 35.99 11.18 44.02
N VAL A 534 35.82 10.29 43.03
CA VAL A 534 36.21 8.87 43.10
C VAL A 534 35.90 8.11 41.80
N ALA A 535 36.82 7.18 41.51
CA ALA A 535 36.81 5.96 40.71
C ALA A 535 35.73 5.70 39.63
N VAL A 536 36.23 5.45 38.43
CA VAL A 536 35.48 4.95 37.26
C VAL A 536 35.18 3.45 37.42
N ALA A 537 33.91 3.07 37.36
CA ALA A 537 33.46 1.72 37.03
C ALA A 537 32.78 1.72 35.66
N PRO A 538 32.98 0.71 34.80
CA PRO A 538 32.35 0.65 33.49
C PRO A 538 30.94 0.07 33.61
N GLN A 539 29.93 0.81 33.13
CA GLN A 539 28.61 0.23 32.85
C GLN A 539 28.48 -0.03 31.34
N ALA A 540 28.01 -1.23 31.04
CA ALA A 540 27.75 -1.73 29.70
C ALA A 540 26.52 -1.04 29.09
N ILE A 541 26.57 -0.77 27.80
CA ILE A 541 25.43 -0.31 27.00
C ILE A 541 24.86 -1.57 26.36
N GLU A 542 23.63 -1.94 26.75
CA GLU A 542 22.82 -2.90 26.01
C GLU A 542 22.14 -2.20 24.83
N GLU A 543 22.31 -2.78 23.64
CA GLU A 543 21.58 -2.47 22.42
C GLU A 543 20.23 -3.21 22.45
N THR A 544 19.09 -2.51 22.39
CA THR A 544 17.87 -3.07 21.78
C THR A 544 16.91 -1.99 21.28
N ASP A 545 16.57 -2.16 20.00
CA ASP A 545 15.47 -1.66 19.16
C ASP A 545 14.29 -0.89 19.81
N PHE A 546 14.00 0.29 19.25
CA PHE A 546 12.70 0.95 19.38
C PHE A 546 12.15 1.46 18.05
N GLN A 547 10.92 1.04 17.74
CA GLN A 547 10.01 1.68 16.79
C GLN A 547 9.41 2.94 17.42
N ILE A 548 9.99 4.10 17.07
CA ILE A 548 9.27 5.37 16.98
C ILE A 548 8.45 5.32 15.67
N ASP A 549 7.46 6.20 15.45
CA ASP A 549 6.68 6.25 14.20
C ASP A 549 7.64 6.58 13.03
N ASP A 550 8.31 5.55 12.48
CA ASP A 550 9.23 5.56 11.33
C ASP A 550 8.57 6.28 10.14
N ASP A 551 7.24 6.26 10.11
CA ASP A 551 6.41 6.93 9.13
C ASP A 551 6.54 8.47 9.14
N LEU A 552 6.79 9.11 10.29
CA LEU A 552 7.00 10.58 10.38
C LEU A 552 8.48 10.94 10.33
N ALA A 553 9.36 10.11 10.88
CA ALA A 553 10.83 10.29 10.82
C ALA A 553 11.36 10.10 9.39
N GLY A 554 10.86 9.08 8.68
CA GLY A 554 11.10 8.85 7.25
C GLY A 554 10.49 9.94 6.36
N LEU A 555 9.35 10.53 6.76
CA LEU A 555 8.75 11.68 6.05
C LEU A 555 9.56 12.97 6.24
N LEU A 556 10.17 13.18 7.42
CA LEU A 556 10.91 14.40 7.76
C LEU A 556 12.43 14.33 7.54
N GLY A 557 12.96 13.15 7.20
CA GLY A 557 14.37 12.95 6.82
C GLY A 557 15.34 13.03 8.00
N LEU A 558 14.99 12.41 9.13
CA LEU A 558 15.74 12.54 10.40
C LEU A 558 16.44 11.24 10.90
N GLU A 559 16.69 10.25 10.04
CA GLU A 559 17.43 9.03 10.43
C GLU A 559 18.94 9.12 10.13
N ASN A 560 19.75 8.93 11.19
CA ASN A 560 21.14 8.45 11.21
C ASN A 560 21.14 7.29 12.24
N GLU A 561 21.92 6.22 12.22
CA GLU A 561 22.99 5.62 11.41
C GLU A 561 23.05 4.15 11.92
N GLU A 562 23.28 3.17 11.04
CA GLU A 562 23.52 1.76 11.44
C GLU A 562 24.89 1.63 12.15
N GLU A 563 24.89 0.87 13.26
CA GLU A 563 26.04 0.51 14.10
C GLU A 563 27.15 -0.29 13.37
N ALA A 564 28.40 -0.02 13.74
CA ALA A 564 29.56 -0.83 13.41
C ALA A 564 30.23 -1.37 14.70
N PRO A 565 30.76 -2.62 14.70
CA PRO A 565 31.25 -3.30 15.90
C PRO A 565 32.63 -2.83 16.40
N PRO A 566 33.02 -3.13 17.65
CA PRO A 566 34.11 -2.45 18.35
C PRO A 566 35.49 -3.04 18.01
N SER A 567 36.51 -2.18 17.92
CA SER A 567 37.90 -2.62 18.03
C SER A 567 38.70 -1.62 18.88
N GLY A 568 39.23 -2.09 20.01
CA GLY A 568 40.07 -1.30 20.90
C GLY A 568 41.54 -1.26 20.46
N SER A 569 42.26 -0.20 20.87
CA SER A 569 43.50 -0.30 21.65
C SER A 569 43.96 1.10 22.11
N ASN A 570 44.62 1.12 23.28
CA ASN A 570 44.99 2.29 24.08
C ASN A 570 46.17 3.10 23.53
N ALA A 571 46.17 4.42 23.74
CA ALA A 571 47.39 5.20 24.01
C ALA A 571 47.06 6.44 24.86
N ALA A 572 47.85 6.65 25.90
CA ALA A 572 47.67 7.64 26.95
C ALA A 572 48.14 9.06 26.54
N ALA A 573 47.42 10.08 26.97
CA ALA A 573 47.92 11.46 27.12
C ALA A 573 47.28 12.13 28.35
N ALA A 574 48.10 12.90 29.08
CA ALA A 574 47.82 13.50 30.40
C ALA A 574 47.09 14.87 30.29
N PRO A 575 46.68 15.51 31.41
CA PRO A 575 45.32 15.99 31.63
C PRO A 575 45.05 17.40 31.07
N ALA A 576 43.87 17.59 30.49
CA ALA A 576 43.26 18.89 30.26
C ALA A 576 41.95 18.98 31.07
N ALA A 577 41.66 20.17 31.57
CA ALA A 577 40.58 20.48 32.52
C ALA A 577 39.22 19.87 32.13
N ALA A 578 38.45 19.48 33.15
CA ALA A 578 37.14 18.84 33.02
C ALA A 578 36.18 19.66 32.11
N PRO A 579 35.54 19.05 31.10
CA PRO A 579 34.58 19.74 30.27
C PRO A 579 33.24 19.90 31.00
N VAL A 580 32.70 21.12 30.95
CA VAL A 580 31.32 21.44 31.36
C VAL A 580 30.34 20.53 30.59
N LYS A 581 29.42 19.83 31.27
CA LYS A 581 28.32 19.05 30.65
C LYS A 581 27.37 20.00 29.91
N LYS A 582 27.70 20.36 28.67
CA LYS A 582 26.84 21.11 27.74
C LYS A 582 26.19 20.16 26.76
N LEU A 583 24.88 20.29 26.55
CA LEU A 583 24.19 19.54 25.50
C LEU A 583 24.30 20.34 24.20
N LYS A 584 24.96 19.76 23.18
CA LYS A 584 25.01 20.37 21.85
C LYS A 584 23.66 20.16 21.18
N VAL A 585 23.04 21.25 20.72
CA VAL A 585 21.86 21.16 19.85
C VAL A 585 22.31 20.40 18.59
N LYS A 586 21.42 19.58 18.01
CA LYS A 586 21.66 18.99 16.68
C LYS A 586 21.78 20.13 15.68
N THR A 587 22.98 20.68 15.56
CA THR A 587 23.37 21.43 14.38
C THR A 587 23.04 20.53 13.20
N THR A 588 22.42 21.08 12.18
CA THR A 588 22.46 20.45 10.86
C THR A 588 23.92 20.44 10.45
N LYS A 589 24.65 19.45 10.99
CA LYS A 589 26.05 19.22 10.72
C LYS A 589 26.10 19.12 9.21
N LYS A 590 26.76 20.09 8.55
CA LYS A 590 27.13 19.95 7.14
C LYS A 590 28.21 18.90 7.07
N SER A 591 27.78 17.67 7.31
CA SER A 591 28.57 16.48 7.16
C SER A 591 29.08 16.48 5.73
N THR A 592 30.39 16.42 5.55
CA THR A 592 30.98 16.23 4.23
C THR A 592 30.75 14.78 3.73
N TYR A 593 30.06 13.93 4.50
CA TYR A 593 29.70 12.55 4.15
C TYR A 593 29.04 12.46 2.76
N ASN A 594 28.13 13.39 2.45
CA ASN A 594 27.44 13.45 1.15
C ASN A 594 27.98 14.50 0.18
N TYR A 595 29.15 15.12 0.45
CA TYR A 595 29.67 16.22 -0.38
C TYR A 595 29.89 15.81 -1.85
N PHE A 596 30.61 14.70 -2.09
CA PHE A 596 30.90 14.24 -3.46
C PHE A 596 29.64 13.67 -4.14
N ASN A 597 28.78 12.96 -3.41
CA ASN A 597 27.49 12.50 -3.94
C ASN A 597 26.59 13.68 -4.37
N LYS A 598 26.52 14.75 -3.58
CA LYS A 598 25.73 15.95 -3.92
C LYS A 598 26.25 16.62 -5.20
N LYS A 599 27.58 16.73 -5.35
CA LYS A 599 28.23 17.23 -6.59
C LYS A 599 27.90 16.36 -7.82
N LEU A 600 27.83 15.04 -7.64
CA LEU A 600 27.45 14.12 -8.72
C LEU A 600 25.95 14.19 -9.05
N GLN A 601 25.08 14.42 -8.06
CA GLN A 601 23.65 14.66 -8.25
C GLN A 601 23.37 16.00 -8.95
N GLU A 602 24.13 17.05 -8.63
CA GLU A 602 24.06 18.34 -9.34
C GLU A 602 24.44 18.20 -10.82
N PHE A 603 25.36 17.29 -11.14
CA PHE A 603 25.78 17.00 -12.51
C PHE A 603 24.80 16.08 -13.26
N ASP A 604 24.38 14.97 -12.65
CA ASP A 604 23.42 14.02 -13.22
C ASP A 604 22.43 13.52 -12.14
N PRO A 605 21.28 14.21 -11.98
CA PRO A 605 20.27 13.84 -10.99
C PRO A 605 19.51 12.55 -11.34
N ALA A 606 19.59 12.10 -12.60
CA ALA A 606 18.91 10.88 -13.06
C ALA A 606 19.71 9.62 -12.73
N THR A 607 21.05 9.69 -12.75
CA THR A 607 21.93 8.54 -12.52
C THR A 607 22.28 8.34 -11.04
N PHE A 608 22.56 9.39 -10.28
CA PHE A 608 23.05 9.26 -8.90
C PHE A 608 21.94 9.38 -7.86
N ASP A 609 21.79 8.38 -6.98
CA ASP A 609 20.78 8.36 -5.91
C ASP A 609 21.37 8.72 -4.53
N SER A 610 20.51 9.23 -3.65
CA SER A 610 20.86 9.69 -2.30
C SER A 610 21.27 8.56 -1.35
N THR A 611 20.75 7.34 -1.57
CA THR A 611 20.94 6.20 -0.65
C THR A 611 21.84 5.10 -1.23
N ILE A 612 21.69 4.76 -2.52
CA ILE A 612 22.33 3.60 -3.12
C ILE A 612 23.83 3.84 -3.41
N TYR A 613 24.20 5.03 -3.89
CA TYR A 613 25.59 5.31 -4.29
C TYR A 613 26.58 5.36 -3.12
N PRO A 614 26.30 6.10 -2.01
CA PRO A 614 27.19 6.14 -0.85
C PRO A 614 27.40 4.77 -0.20
N LEU A 615 26.39 3.90 -0.25
CA LEU A 615 26.45 2.54 0.30
C LEU A 615 27.32 1.58 -0.52
N LYS A 616 27.61 1.92 -1.80
CA LYS A 616 28.35 1.06 -2.73
C LYS A 616 29.74 1.59 -3.08
N CYS A 617 29.97 2.89 -2.95
CA CYS A 617 31.26 3.53 -3.15
C CYS A 617 31.52 4.52 -1.99
N ASP A 618 32.46 4.15 -1.12
CA ASP A 618 32.86 4.98 0.03
C ASP A 618 33.25 6.38 -0.39
N LYS A 619 32.99 7.39 0.44
CA LYS A 619 33.33 8.81 0.20
C LYS A 619 34.77 9.03 -0.32
N SER A 620 35.76 8.32 0.23
CA SER A 620 37.17 8.44 -0.16
C SER A 620 37.47 7.88 -1.57
N LYS A 621 36.56 7.07 -2.12
CA LYS A 621 36.62 6.40 -3.42
C LYS A 621 35.60 6.93 -4.43
N GLN A 622 34.70 7.85 -4.05
CA GLN A 622 33.73 8.45 -4.97
C GLN A 622 34.43 9.34 -6.01
N VAL A 623 34.08 9.21 -7.28
CA VAL A 623 34.71 10.00 -8.35
C VAL A 623 34.31 11.48 -8.27
N ILE A 624 35.13 12.34 -8.87
CA ILE A 624 34.80 13.74 -9.08
C ILE A 624 34.61 13.96 -10.57
N VAL A 625 33.47 14.51 -10.95
CA VAL A 625 33.20 14.89 -12.35
C VAL A 625 33.50 16.36 -12.54
N LEU A 626 34.30 16.69 -13.54
CA LEU A 626 34.58 18.05 -13.98
C LEU A 626 33.86 18.28 -15.31
N THR A 627 33.12 19.39 -15.39
CA THR A 627 32.48 19.85 -16.61
C THR A 627 33.50 20.53 -17.54
N PRO A 628 33.19 20.71 -18.84
CA PRO A 628 34.02 21.51 -19.73
C PRO A 628 34.28 22.94 -19.22
N GLU A 629 33.31 23.53 -18.51
CA GLU A 629 33.43 24.86 -17.88
C GLU A 629 34.43 24.82 -16.71
N ASP A 630 34.37 23.79 -15.86
CA ASP A 630 35.34 23.59 -14.77
C ASP A 630 36.77 23.38 -15.29
N GLU A 631 36.94 22.67 -16.41
CA GLU A 631 38.25 22.47 -17.03
C GLU A 631 38.92 23.77 -17.47
N THR A 632 38.14 24.79 -17.88
CA THR A 632 38.67 26.12 -18.24
C THR A 632 39.01 26.98 -17.02
N ARG A 633 38.32 26.76 -15.90
CA ARG A 633 38.53 27.48 -14.63
C ARG A 633 39.78 27.00 -13.89
N ILE A 634 40.11 25.71 -14.00
CA ILE A 634 41.24 25.11 -13.30
C ILE A 634 42.55 25.46 -14.03
N PRO A 635 43.58 26.00 -13.34
CA PRO A 635 44.88 26.26 -13.96
C PRO A 635 45.45 25.00 -14.61
N ALA A 636 46.08 25.13 -15.79
CA ALA A 636 46.55 23.99 -16.59
C ALA A 636 47.46 23.00 -15.81
N GLN A 637 48.22 23.51 -14.83
CA GLN A 637 49.09 22.70 -13.95
C GLN A 637 48.33 21.75 -12.99
N TYR A 638 47.03 21.99 -12.77
CA TYR A 638 46.14 21.20 -11.90
C TYR A 638 44.97 20.56 -12.69
N ASN A 639 45.02 20.55 -14.02
CA ASN A 639 44.01 19.88 -14.84
C ASN A 639 44.35 18.38 -15.02
N PRO A 640 43.47 17.45 -14.58
CA PRO A 640 43.74 16.02 -14.61
C PRO A 640 43.97 15.43 -16.01
N ARG A 641 43.57 16.09 -17.11
CA ARG A 641 43.89 15.65 -18.49
C ARG A 641 45.40 15.67 -18.80
N GLY A 642 46.18 16.49 -18.10
CA GLY A 642 47.62 16.63 -18.34
C GLY A 642 48.51 15.60 -17.64
N TYR A 643 47.99 14.86 -16.65
CA TYR A 643 48.83 14.05 -15.76
C TYR A 643 48.14 12.86 -15.07
N GLY A 644 46.85 12.57 -15.34
CA GLY A 644 46.09 11.52 -14.66
C GLY A 644 45.25 10.65 -15.60
N SER A 645 44.86 9.47 -15.10
CA SER A 645 43.85 8.61 -15.75
C SER A 645 42.46 9.22 -15.58
N VAL A 646 41.82 9.54 -16.70
CA VAL A 646 40.52 10.20 -16.76
C VAL A 646 39.55 9.31 -17.54
N MET A 647 38.30 9.24 -17.08
CA MET A 647 37.21 8.57 -17.78
C MET A 647 36.26 9.60 -18.39
N GLU A 648 35.98 9.49 -19.68
CA GLU A 648 35.03 10.38 -20.36
C GLU A 648 33.58 9.90 -20.13
N LEU A 649 32.68 10.84 -19.85
CA LEU A 649 31.24 10.64 -19.71
C LEU A 649 30.55 11.36 -20.88
N ASP A 650 29.74 10.64 -21.64
CA ASP A 650 29.14 11.16 -22.88
C ASP A 650 27.80 11.88 -22.67
N ASP A 651 27.04 11.52 -21.63
CA ASP A 651 25.67 12.02 -21.40
C ASP A 651 25.30 12.07 -19.90
N PRO A 652 25.33 13.25 -19.24
CA PRO A 652 25.85 14.55 -19.70
C PRO A 652 27.38 14.59 -19.86
N LYS A 653 27.90 15.48 -20.72
CA LYS A 653 29.33 15.56 -21.06
C LYS A 653 30.20 16.03 -19.88
N GLY A 654 31.17 15.22 -19.49
CA GLY A 654 32.13 15.58 -18.45
C GLY A 654 33.27 14.56 -18.31
N ILE A 655 34.26 14.88 -17.49
CA ILE A 655 35.38 13.98 -17.19
C ILE A 655 35.33 13.51 -15.74
N ALA A 656 35.43 12.21 -15.50
CA ALA A 656 35.54 11.63 -14.17
C ALA A 656 37.02 11.42 -13.79
N THR A 657 37.41 11.90 -12.60
CA THR A 657 38.79 11.80 -12.08
C THR A 657 38.81 11.41 -10.58
N CYS A 658 39.93 10.84 -10.14
CA CYS A 658 40.17 10.34 -8.78
C CYS A 658 41.41 10.98 -8.14
N PRO A 659 41.30 12.20 -7.58
CA PRO A 659 42.44 12.88 -6.97
C PRO A 659 42.71 12.38 -5.54
N GLN A 660 43.97 12.51 -5.11
CA GLN A 660 44.43 12.18 -3.76
C GLN A 660 43.99 13.22 -2.71
N TYR A 661 43.87 14.48 -3.13
CA TYR A 661 43.41 15.59 -2.31
C TYR A 661 42.41 16.44 -3.09
N TRP A 662 41.40 16.97 -2.40
CA TRP A 662 40.39 17.85 -2.99
C TRP A 662 40.22 19.11 -2.17
N CYS A 663 40.41 20.27 -2.78
CA CYS A 663 40.16 21.55 -2.13
C CYS A 663 38.70 21.97 -2.33
N ILE A 664 37.93 22.09 -1.24
CA ILE A 664 36.51 22.47 -1.26
C ILE A 664 36.34 23.93 -1.72
N ARG A 665 37.23 24.83 -1.28
CA ARG A 665 37.12 26.28 -1.54
C ARG A 665 37.30 26.63 -3.01
N ASP A 666 38.39 26.14 -3.59
CA ASP A 666 38.77 26.47 -4.97
C ASP A 666 38.29 25.43 -6.00
N MET A 667 37.69 24.32 -5.54
CA MET A 667 37.22 23.21 -6.38
C MET A 667 38.28 22.70 -7.36
N ILE A 668 39.48 22.42 -6.84
CA ILE A 668 40.63 21.90 -7.61
C ILE A 668 41.07 20.52 -7.10
N PRO A 669 41.41 19.59 -8.02
CA PRO A 669 42.06 18.33 -7.67
C PRO A 669 43.55 18.56 -7.38
N LEU A 670 44.07 17.96 -6.31
CA LEU A 670 45.46 18.09 -5.87
C LEU A 670 46.11 16.71 -5.65
N ARG A 671 47.43 16.64 -5.87
CA ARG A 671 48.28 15.49 -5.54
C ARG A 671 49.16 15.78 -4.31
N ALA A 672 49.72 14.73 -3.71
CA ALA A 672 50.59 14.87 -2.53
C ALA A 672 51.81 15.78 -2.78
N ASP A 673 52.37 15.76 -4.00
CA ASP A 673 53.52 16.57 -4.44
C ASP A 673 53.18 18.05 -4.72
N GLN A 674 51.89 18.38 -4.82
CA GLN A 674 51.40 19.74 -5.11
C GLN A 674 50.97 20.50 -3.85
N LEU A 675 51.03 19.87 -2.68
CA LEU A 675 50.79 20.52 -1.39
C LEU A 675 52.06 21.22 -0.90
N VAL A 676 51.93 22.47 -0.47
CA VAL A 676 53.01 23.22 0.18
C VAL A 676 52.73 23.17 1.68
N ASP A 677 53.60 22.57 2.48
CA ASP A 677 53.46 22.43 3.95
C ASP A 677 52.10 21.85 4.42
N ASN A 678 51.58 20.82 3.74
CA ASN A 678 50.23 20.25 3.99
C ASN A 678 49.09 21.27 3.87
N THR A 679 49.28 22.33 3.08
CA THR A 679 48.26 23.31 2.74
C THR A 679 48.03 23.38 1.24
N CYS A 680 46.82 23.79 0.84
CA CYS A 680 46.50 24.03 -0.56
C CYS A 680 47.30 25.23 -1.09
N PRO A 681 47.96 25.11 -2.26
CA PRO A 681 48.80 26.17 -2.82
C PRO A 681 48.02 27.41 -3.30
N VAL A 682 46.70 27.31 -3.45
CA VAL A 682 45.83 28.42 -3.92
C VAL A 682 45.12 29.09 -2.75
N CYS A 683 44.48 28.32 -1.86
CA CYS A 683 43.74 28.89 -0.73
C CYS A 683 44.49 29.02 0.60
N GLY A 684 45.63 28.33 0.75
CA GLY A 684 46.33 28.21 2.03
C GLY A 684 45.61 27.34 3.08
N GLY A 685 44.53 26.65 2.71
CA GLY A 685 43.76 25.83 3.65
C GLY A 685 44.47 24.52 4.01
N LYS A 686 44.35 24.10 5.27
CA LYS A 686 44.99 22.90 5.82
C LYS A 686 44.25 21.62 5.40
N VAL A 687 44.98 20.49 5.40
CA VAL A 687 44.40 19.15 5.20
C VAL A 687 43.63 18.70 6.44
N ARG A 688 42.41 18.22 6.23
CA ARG A 688 41.54 17.67 7.29
C ARG A 688 42.08 16.36 7.83
N THR A 689 42.14 16.24 9.15
CA THR A 689 42.51 15.01 9.86
C THR A 689 41.32 14.33 10.53
N GLU A 690 40.38 15.11 11.07
CA GLU A 690 39.17 14.62 11.74
C GLU A 690 37.87 15.07 11.04
N ASN A 691 36.79 14.31 11.25
CA ASN A 691 35.49 14.57 10.62
C ASN A 691 34.78 15.81 11.21
N ASP A 692 35.17 16.26 12.40
CA ASP A 692 34.54 17.36 13.16
C ASP A 692 35.26 18.73 13.01
N GLU A 693 36.27 18.84 12.13
CA GLU A 693 37.04 20.08 11.90
C GLU A 693 36.30 21.13 11.01
N ASP A 694 36.55 22.42 11.26
CA ASP A 694 35.96 23.55 10.53
C ASP A 694 36.36 23.56 9.04
N ILE A 695 35.38 23.69 8.15
CA ILE A 695 35.51 23.65 6.69
C ILE A 695 36.31 24.84 6.16
N TYR A 696 36.28 26.00 6.83
CA TYR A 696 36.98 27.20 6.36
C TYR A 696 38.48 27.18 6.64
N GLU A 697 38.90 26.63 7.77
CA GLU A 697 40.32 26.48 8.13
C GLU A 697 40.94 25.22 7.50
N TYR A 698 40.19 24.10 7.54
CA TYR A 698 40.58 22.80 6.98
C TYR A 698 39.80 22.50 5.70
N SER A 699 40.12 23.25 4.63
CA SER A 699 39.38 23.21 3.37
C SER A 699 39.80 22.07 2.41
N VAL A 700 40.86 21.31 2.74
CA VAL A 700 41.37 20.22 1.89
C VAL A 700 40.96 18.86 2.44
N ILE A 701 40.19 18.09 1.66
CA ILE A 701 39.79 16.72 1.98
C ILE A 701 40.90 15.76 1.54
N LYS A 702 41.47 15.00 2.50
CA LYS A 702 42.35 13.86 2.21
C LYS A 702 41.53 12.66 1.72
N ARG A 703 41.88 12.11 0.56
CA ARG A 703 41.22 10.95 -0.04
C ARG A 703 42.13 9.71 0.02
N ASP A 704 41.64 8.58 -0.48
CA ASP A 704 42.43 7.34 -0.53
C ASP A 704 43.63 7.52 -1.47
N GLN A 705 44.84 7.38 -0.93
CA GLN A 705 46.08 7.65 -1.66
C GLN A 705 46.41 6.58 -2.71
N THR A 706 45.73 5.43 -2.66
CA THR A 706 46.02 4.26 -3.49
C THR A 706 45.05 4.08 -4.65
N HIS A 707 43.89 4.76 -4.66
CA HIS A 707 42.83 4.57 -5.66
C HIS A 707 42.80 5.72 -6.68
N LEU A 708 43.69 5.69 -7.67
CA LEU A 708 43.91 6.77 -8.63
C LEU A 708 43.11 6.62 -9.94
N PHE A 709 42.57 5.44 -10.23
CA PHE A 709 41.97 5.11 -11.53
C PHE A 709 40.43 5.12 -11.46
N PRO A 710 39.72 5.99 -12.20
CA PRO A 710 38.26 5.95 -12.29
C PRO A 710 37.78 4.73 -13.11
N GLY A 711 36.75 4.03 -12.63
CA GLY A 711 36.18 2.84 -13.28
C GLY A 711 34.70 2.63 -12.92
N PHE A 712 33.94 1.87 -13.71
CA PHE A 712 32.55 1.53 -13.34
C PHE A 712 32.48 0.49 -12.21
N ILE A 713 31.47 0.61 -11.34
CA ILE A 713 31.21 -0.35 -10.26
C ILE A 713 30.54 -1.61 -10.80
N GLY A 714 31.33 -2.61 -11.19
CA GLY A 714 30.87 -3.97 -11.47
C GLY A 714 29.59 -4.02 -12.32
N LYS A 715 28.48 -4.53 -11.76
CA LYS A 715 27.16 -4.60 -12.41
C LYS A 715 26.13 -3.60 -11.91
N ILE A 716 26.57 -2.68 -11.05
CA ILE A 716 25.66 -1.81 -10.36
C ILE A 716 25.28 -0.71 -11.35
N VAL A 717 24.01 -0.77 -11.76
CA VAL A 717 23.36 0.26 -12.55
C VAL A 717 22.44 1.07 -11.65
N SER A 718 22.24 2.33 -11.99
CA SER A 718 21.26 3.18 -11.31
C SER A 718 19.87 2.55 -11.38
N SER A 719 19.18 2.52 -10.25
CA SER A 719 17.80 2.04 -10.14
C SER A 719 16.79 2.87 -10.93
N LYS A 720 17.15 4.12 -11.28
CA LYS A 720 16.24 5.07 -11.95
C LYS A 720 16.35 5.01 -13.48
N ASN A 721 17.55 4.86 -14.02
CA ASN A 721 17.79 4.95 -15.47
C ASN A 721 18.65 3.82 -16.06
N GLY A 722 19.08 2.85 -15.25
CA GLY A 722 19.88 1.72 -15.72
C GLY A 722 21.31 2.07 -16.15
N ARG A 723 21.81 3.30 -15.91
CA ARG A 723 23.17 3.72 -16.28
C ARG A 723 24.21 3.21 -15.28
N ARG A 724 25.42 2.91 -15.76
CA ARG A 724 26.54 2.42 -14.94
C ARG A 724 27.12 3.54 -14.08
N ILE A 725 27.48 3.21 -12.84
CA ILE A 725 27.94 4.19 -11.85
C ILE A 725 29.47 4.12 -11.69
N PRO A 726 30.22 5.24 -11.78
CA PRO A 726 31.68 5.27 -11.61
C PRO A 726 32.18 5.34 -10.14
N CYS A 727 33.35 4.76 -9.85
CA CYS A 727 34.08 4.76 -8.57
C CYS A 727 35.61 4.62 -8.80
N CYS A 728 36.43 4.98 -7.80
CA CYS A 728 37.89 4.96 -7.88
C CYS A 728 38.49 3.59 -7.50
N TYR A 729 39.51 3.14 -8.23
CA TYR A 729 40.20 1.87 -8.09
C TYR A 729 41.72 2.02 -8.04
N LYS A 730 42.40 1.00 -7.48
CA LYS A 730 43.87 0.95 -7.37
C LYS A 730 44.59 0.67 -8.68
N GLU A 731 43.94 -0.05 -9.58
CA GLU A 731 44.44 -0.45 -10.90
C GLU A 731 43.38 -0.13 -11.95
N GLU A 732 43.81 0.08 -13.19
CA GLU A 732 42.94 0.36 -14.33
C GLU A 732 42.06 -0.86 -14.64
N ARG A 733 40.73 -0.69 -14.53
CA ARG A 733 39.76 -1.75 -14.84
C ARG A 733 39.26 -1.59 -16.27
N ALA A 734 39.46 -2.59 -17.11
CA ALA A 734 38.79 -2.69 -18.41
C ALA A 734 37.24 -2.68 -18.23
N PRO A 735 36.45 -2.12 -19.16
CA PRO A 735 34.99 -2.15 -19.07
C PRO A 735 34.50 -3.60 -19.12
N VAL A 736 34.16 -4.16 -17.95
CA VAL A 736 33.70 -5.56 -17.83
C VAL A 736 32.20 -5.63 -18.10
N GLU A 737 31.81 -6.38 -19.14
CA GLU A 737 30.42 -6.84 -19.32
C GLU A 737 30.01 -7.82 -18.21
N ALA A 738 28.77 -7.71 -17.76
CA ALA A 738 28.25 -8.26 -16.50
C ALA A 738 28.14 -9.80 -16.44
N ILE A 739 28.84 -10.49 -15.50
CA ILE A 739 28.61 -11.91 -15.09
C ILE A 739 28.19 -12.07 -13.61
N THR A 740 26.89 -12.25 -13.32
CA THR A 740 26.20 -12.09 -12.02
C THR A 740 26.68 -13.11 -10.94
N ARG A 741 26.69 -12.80 -9.64
CA ARG A 741 27.12 -13.74 -8.56
C ARG A 741 25.98 -13.96 -7.56
N ASN A 742 25.37 -15.14 -7.59
CA ASN A 742 24.67 -15.81 -6.48
C ASN A 742 25.25 -17.23 -6.43
N ASP A 743 25.68 -17.73 -5.25
CA ASP A 743 26.33 -19.05 -5.12
C ASP A 743 25.47 -20.13 -5.81
N GLU A 744 25.96 -20.69 -6.92
CA GLU A 744 25.27 -21.63 -7.80
C GLU A 744 24.75 -22.84 -6.99
N SER A 745 25.40 -23.18 -5.88
CA SER A 745 25.17 -24.40 -5.12
C SER A 745 23.85 -24.52 -4.31
N TYR A 746 23.04 -23.45 -4.22
CA TYR A 746 21.75 -23.45 -3.51
C TYR A 746 20.58 -23.85 -4.41
N ILE A 747 19.74 -24.75 -3.89
CA ILE A 747 18.52 -25.25 -4.53
C ILE A 747 17.36 -24.31 -4.16
N LEU A 748 16.64 -23.82 -5.17
CA LEU A 748 15.52 -22.89 -4.96
C LEU A 748 14.19 -23.65 -4.91
N SER A 749 13.30 -23.25 -3.99
CA SER A 749 11.92 -23.74 -3.90
C SER A 749 10.93 -22.92 -4.76
N SER A 750 11.43 -21.94 -5.52
CA SER A 750 10.63 -21.07 -6.39
C SER A 750 9.94 -21.86 -7.53
N PRO A 751 8.72 -21.46 -7.94
CA PRO A 751 8.08 -22.01 -9.13
C PRO A 751 8.81 -21.63 -10.44
N HIS A 752 9.58 -20.54 -10.43
CA HIS A 752 10.41 -20.10 -11.58
C HIS A 752 11.89 -20.00 -11.20
N LEU A 753 12.74 -20.67 -11.96
CA LEU A 753 14.19 -20.72 -11.77
C LEU A 753 14.94 -19.76 -12.70
N PRO A 754 15.85 -18.91 -12.15
CA PRO A 754 16.78 -18.13 -12.96
C PRO A 754 17.76 -19.00 -13.77
N GLU A 755 18.44 -18.41 -14.74
CA GLU A 755 19.40 -19.07 -15.63
C GLU A 755 20.39 -19.99 -14.88
N LEU A 756 20.46 -21.26 -15.30
CA LEU A 756 21.32 -22.33 -14.78
C LEU A 756 21.14 -22.67 -13.28
N ARG A 757 20.14 -22.10 -12.61
CA ARG A 757 19.78 -22.42 -11.23
C ARG A 757 19.00 -23.73 -11.15
N ILE A 758 19.16 -24.43 -10.02
CA ILE A 758 18.49 -25.70 -9.77
C ILE A 758 17.37 -25.56 -8.74
N GLY A 759 16.28 -26.31 -8.94
CA GLY A 759 15.14 -26.38 -8.03
C GLY A 759 14.65 -27.81 -7.84
N TYR A 760 13.89 -28.03 -6.77
CA TYR A 760 13.36 -29.36 -6.42
C TYR A 760 12.38 -29.89 -7.48
N LEU A 761 12.44 -31.20 -7.75
CA LEU A 761 11.45 -31.92 -8.54
C LEU A 761 10.35 -32.47 -7.62
N ASP A 762 9.11 -32.35 -8.05
CA ASP A 762 7.96 -32.86 -7.31
C ASP A 762 7.97 -34.39 -7.21
N ALA A 763 7.58 -34.93 -6.05
CA ALA A 763 7.67 -36.36 -5.76
C ALA A 763 6.68 -37.21 -6.56
N ASP A 764 5.46 -36.70 -6.79
CA ASP A 764 4.45 -37.39 -7.60
C ASP A 764 4.88 -37.43 -9.07
N MET A 765 5.47 -36.33 -9.55
CA MET A 765 6.04 -36.25 -10.90
C MET A 765 7.22 -37.20 -11.07
N ALA A 766 8.17 -37.23 -10.13
CA ALA A 766 9.30 -38.13 -10.18
C ALA A 766 8.85 -39.61 -10.24
N ALA A 767 7.86 -39.98 -9.42
CA ALA A 767 7.27 -41.31 -9.43
C ALA A 767 6.62 -41.66 -10.78
N SER A 768 5.87 -40.72 -11.38
CA SER A 768 5.21 -40.92 -12.68
C SER A 768 6.22 -41.14 -13.83
N LEU A 769 7.39 -40.51 -13.76
CA LEU A 769 8.49 -40.66 -14.72
C LEU A 769 9.45 -41.81 -14.38
N LYS A 770 9.17 -42.57 -13.31
CA LYS A 770 10.04 -43.63 -12.77
C LYS A 770 11.45 -43.14 -12.41
N ILE A 771 11.55 -41.88 -11.99
CA ILE A 771 12.78 -41.26 -11.51
C ILE A 771 12.84 -41.44 -9.99
N VAL A 772 13.97 -41.95 -9.49
CA VAL A 772 14.20 -42.13 -8.05
C VAL A 772 15.06 -40.99 -7.55
N THR A 773 14.49 -40.11 -6.72
CA THR A 773 15.20 -38.97 -6.09
C THR A 773 15.56 -39.28 -4.64
N THR A 774 16.76 -38.91 -4.19
CA THR A 774 17.27 -39.19 -2.83
C THR A 774 17.74 -37.92 -2.12
N TYR A 775 16.90 -36.87 -2.13
CA TYR A 775 17.25 -35.54 -1.60
C TYR A 775 17.73 -35.53 -0.15
N SER A 776 17.22 -36.42 0.70
CA SER A 776 17.63 -36.54 2.11
C SER A 776 19.09 -36.99 2.29
N ALA A 777 19.68 -37.64 1.29
CA ALA A 777 21.07 -38.12 1.31
C ALA A 777 22.03 -37.25 0.47
N THR A 778 21.50 -36.40 -0.42
CA THR A 778 22.27 -35.57 -1.35
C THR A 778 22.30 -34.09 -0.98
N VAL A 779 21.37 -33.62 -0.14
CA VAL A 779 21.21 -32.21 0.28
C VAL A 779 21.35 -32.06 1.81
N LYS A 780 22.20 -31.13 2.29
CA LYS A 780 22.40 -30.84 3.74
C LYS A 780 21.39 -29.80 4.27
N LYS A 781 21.29 -29.66 5.60
CA LYS A 781 20.60 -28.54 6.28
C LYS A 781 21.04 -27.20 5.67
N GLY A 782 20.09 -26.52 5.03
CA GLY A 782 20.32 -25.27 4.28
C GLY A 782 20.20 -25.37 2.75
N ASP A 783 19.48 -26.36 2.20
CA ASP A 783 19.13 -26.48 0.77
C ASP A 783 20.31 -26.42 -0.22
N ARG A 784 21.45 -27.02 0.17
CA ARG A 784 22.68 -27.03 -0.63
C ARG A 784 23.08 -28.43 -1.07
N LEU A 785 23.35 -28.60 -2.38
CA LEU A 785 23.83 -29.87 -2.94
C LEU A 785 25.26 -30.18 -2.47
N GLU A 786 25.49 -31.37 -1.93
CA GLU A 786 26.81 -31.80 -1.44
C GLU A 786 27.83 -31.98 -2.58
N ALA A 787 29.10 -31.64 -2.31
CA ALA A 787 30.18 -31.83 -3.28
C ALA A 787 30.44 -33.33 -3.53
N GLY A 788 30.41 -33.75 -4.80
CA GLY A 788 30.57 -35.14 -5.23
C GLY A 788 29.27 -35.95 -5.22
N LYS A 789 28.13 -35.34 -4.87
CA LYS A 789 26.80 -35.93 -4.97
C LYS A 789 26.03 -35.30 -6.13
N GLY A 790 25.05 -36.02 -6.65
CA GLY A 790 24.13 -35.54 -7.66
C GLY A 790 22.76 -36.20 -7.53
N ASP A 791 21.76 -35.50 -8.01
CA ASP A 791 20.36 -35.92 -8.01
C ASP A 791 19.63 -35.27 -9.20
N PHE A 792 18.35 -35.62 -9.40
CA PHE A 792 17.52 -35.01 -10.44
C PHE A 792 16.89 -33.70 -9.96
N PHE A 793 16.96 -32.65 -10.78
CA PHE A 793 16.45 -31.32 -10.46
C PHE A 793 15.75 -30.69 -11.67
N ARG A 794 14.94 -29.66 -11.41
CA ARG A 794 14.52 -28.69 -12.42
C ARG A 794 15.64 -27.68 -12.60
N ILE A 795 15.93 -27.29 -13.84
CA ILE A 795 17.02 -26.38 -14.20
C ILE A 795 16.44 -25.17 -14.96
N GLY A 796 16.74 -23.96 -14.48
CA GLY A 796 16.32 -22.72 -15.11
C GLY A 796 17.04 -22.50 -16.44
N LEU A 797 16.26 -22.28 -17.50
CA LEU A 797 16.76 -22.20 -18.87
C LEU A 797 17.28 -20.82 -19.27
N GLY A 798 16.74 -19.72 -18.73
CA GLY A 798 17.15 -18.37 -19.15
C GLY A 798 16.99 -18.19 -20.67
N ARG A 799 18.06 -17.72 -21.36
CA ARG A 799 18.12 -17.65 -22.84
C ARG A 799 18.60 -18.99 -23.44
N PRO A 800 17.74 -19.75 -24.14
CA PRO A 800 18.08 -21.06 -24.68
C PRO A 800 19.32 -21.08 -25.59
N SER A 801 19.58 -20.00 -26.34
CA SER A 801 20.75 -19.90 -27.22
C SER A 801 22.09 -19.99 -26.50
N LYS A 802 22.15 -19.52 -25.24
CA LYS A 802 23.37 -19.49 -24.43
C LYS A 802 23.47 -20.70 -23.51
N THR A 803 22.36 -21.17 -22.98
CA THR A 803 22.33 -22.14 -21.87
C THR A 803 22.18 -23.57 -22.34
N LEU A 804 21.41 -23.80 -23.41
CA LEU A 804 21.13 -25.16 -23.87
C LEU A 804 22.39 -25.89 -24.39
N PRO A 805 23.32 -25.26 -25.14
CA PRO A 805 24.60 -25.90 -25.49
C PRO A 805 25.40 -26.31 -24.25
N VAL A 806 25.44 -25.46 -23.22
CA VAL A 806 26.14 -25.73 -21.95
C VAL A 806 25.50 -26.91 -21.20
N LEU A 807 24.16 -26.95 -21.12
CA LEU A 807 23.42 -28.02 -20.45
C LEU A 807 23.53 -29.38 -21.15
N LEU A 808 23.73 -29.38 -22.47
CA LEU A 808 23.95 -30.59 -23.28
C LEU A 808 25.43 -31.00 -23.37
N GLY A 809 26.35 -30.18 -22.84
CA GLY A 809 27.79 -30.40 -22.98
C GLY A 809 28.29 -30.27 -24.44
N ASP A 810 27.59 -29.49 -25.27
CA ASP A 810 27.93 -29.23 -26.66
C ASP A 810 28.70 -27.92 -26.83
N LYS A 811 29.60 -27.87 -27.80
CA LYS A 811 30.41 -26.68 -28.13
C LYS A 811 29.96 -25.99 -29.42
N THR A 812 28.86 -26.45 -30.01
CA THR A 812 28.26 -25.86 -31.20
C THR A 812 27.80 -24.43 -30.92
N VAL A 813 28.30 -23.49 -31.71
CA VAL A 813 27.87 -22.08 -31.67
C VAL A 813 26.56 -21.96 -32.43
N ILE A 814 25.55 -21.37 -31.81
CA ILE A 814 24.25 -21.11 -32.45
C ILE A 814 24.42 -19.91 -33.38
N PRO A 815 24.28 -20.07 -34.71
CA PRO A 815 24.29 -18.95 -35.64
C PRO A 815 23.11 -18.01 -35.37
N GLU A 816 23.28 -16.75 -35.71
CA GLU A 816 22.20 -15.77 -35.66
C GLU A 816 21.14 -16.05 -36.75
N PRO A 817 19.86 -15.72 -36.50
CA PRO A 817 18.75 -15.92 -37.45
C PRO A 817 19.04 -15.43 -38.88
N LYS A 818 19.70 -14.28 -39.05
CA LYS A 818 20.08 -13.72 -40.37
C LYS A 818 21.06 -14.59 -41.16
N ASN A 819 21.91 -15.34 -40.45
CA ASN A 819 22.98 -16.17 -41.03
C ASN A 819 22.52 -17.63 -41.24
N ALA A 820 21.33 -18.00 -40.75
CA ALA A 820 20.75 -19.33 -40.88
C ALA A 820 19.27 -19.25 -41.26
N GLN A 821 18.98 -18.54 -42.35
CA GLN A 821 17.62 -18.32 -42.87
C GLN A 821 16.89 -19.65 -43.13
N ASP A 822 17.58 -20.63 -43.71
CA ASP A 822 17.02 -21.96 -43.99
C ASP A 822 16.55 -22.68 -42.72
N LYS A 823 17.19 -22.43 -41.58
CA LYS A 823 16.80 -23.01 -40.28
C LYS A 823 15.68 -22.21 -39.62
N LEU A 824 15.71 -20.89 -39.78
CA LEU A 824 14.67 -20.01 -39.28
C LEU A 824 13.32 -20.27 -39.97
N MET A 825 13.32 -20.52 -41.28
CA MET A 825 12.12 -20.86 -42.05
C MET A 825 11.47 -22.19 -41.65
N LEU A 826 12.19 -23.06 -40.92
CA LEU A 826 11.66 -24.31 -40.39
C LEU A 826 10.92 -24.13 -39.05
N CYS A 827 11.11 -22.99 -38.37
CA CYS A 827 10.44 -22.72 -37.11
C CYS A 827 8.96 -22.36 -37.32
N SER A 828 8.10 -22.88 -36.45
CA SER A 828 6.65 -22.69 -36.51
C SER A 828 6.24 -21.22 -36.37
N PHE A 829 6.92 -20.48 -35.48
CA PHE A 829 6.63 -19.07 -35.20
C PHE A 829 7.06 -18.10 -36.31
N PHE A 830 7.94 -18.51 -37.22
CA PHE A 830 8.43 -17.64 -38.30
C PHE A 830 7.28 -17.12 -39.18
N ARG A 831 6.19 -17.88 -39.28
CA ARG A 831 5.00 -17.54 -40.09
C ARG A 831 3.96 -16.71 -39.35
N THR A 832 4.00 -16.72 -38.02
CA THR A 832 3.10 -15.94 -37.15
C THR A 832 3.79 -14.70 -36.59
N TRP A 833 5.00 -14.39 -37.06
CA TRP A 833 5.79 -13.26 -36.58
C TRP A 833 5.17 -11.94 -37.02
N LYS A 834 4.77 -11.12 -36.04
CA LYS A 834 3.97 -9.90 -36.27
C LYS A 834 4.79 -8.65 -36.54
N ASP A 835 6.09 -8.66 -36.19
CA ASP A 835 6.95 -7.48 -36.22
C ASP A 835 8.00 -7.56 -37.35
N PRO A 836 7.65 -7.16 -38.60
CA PRO A 836 8.60 -7.14 -39.70
C PRO A 836 9.66 -6.05 -39.49
N GLY A 837 10.91 -6.38 -39.84
CA GLY A 837 12.02 -5.44 -39.94
C GLY A 837 12.17 -4.81 -41.33
N GLU A 838 13.29 -4.14 -41.55
CA GLU A 838 13.60 -3.49 -42.83
C GLU A 838 14.20 -4.51 -43.82
N GLY A 839 13.76 -4.46 -45.08
CA GLY A 839 14.18 -5.41 -46.12
C GLY A 839 13.47 -5.19 -47.46
N ALA A 840 14.06 -5.68 -48.56
CA ALA A 840 13.48 -5.52 -49.90
C ALA A 840 12.39 -6.56 -50.17
N THR A 841 12.53 -7.77 -49.62
CA THR A 841 11.53 -8.85 -49.69
C THR A 841 10.84 -9.09 -48.35
N GLU A 842 9.62 -9.66 -48.38
CA GLU A 842 8.85 -9.97 -47.16
C GLU A 842 9.61 -10.94 -46.23
N ILE A 843 10.32 -11.91 -46.81
CA ILE A 843 11.16 -12.85 -46.07
C ILE A 843 12.33 -12.12 -45.39
N GLU A 844 13.01 -11.21 -46.10
CA GLU A 844 14.08 -10.40 -45.50
C GLU A 844 13.58 -9.52 -44.38
N ARG A 845 12.39 -8.93 -44.52
CA ARG A 845 11.75 -8.13 -43.46
C ARG A 845 11.45 -9.00 -42.24
N LEU A 846 10.88 -10.18 -42.42
CA LEU A 846 10.59 -11.09 -41.30
C LEU A 846 11.89 -11.59 -40.65
N VAL A 847 12.90 -11.98 -41.42
CA VAL A 847 14.22 -12.37 -40.92
C VAL A 847 14.86 -11.22 -40.13
N ALA A 848 14.80 -9.98 -40.63
CA ALA A 848 15.34 -8.81 -39.94
C ALA A 848 14.56 -8.48 -38.65
N GLY A 849 13.24 -8.69 -38.66
CA GLY A 849 12.37 -8.55 -37.48
C GLY A 849 12.73 -9.55 -36.38
N VAL A 850 12.84 -10.83 -36.74
CA VAL A 850 13.23 -11.89 -35.81
C VAL A 850 14.68 -11.72 -35.35
N GLN A 851 15.59 -11.30 -36.23
CA GLN A 851 16.97 -11.00 -35.88
C GLN A 851 17.05 -9.90 -34.82
N ARG A 852 16.29 -8.82 -34.97
CA ARG A 852 16.24 -7.73 -33.99
C ARG A 852 15.75 -8.24 -32.63
N ALA A 853 14.66 -9.01 -32.62
CA ALA A 853 14.12 -9.59 -31.39
C ALA A 853 15.08 -10.60 -30.73
N TYR A 854 15.87 -11.31 -31.53
CA TYR A 854 16.92 -12.20 -31.04
C TYR A 854 18.10 -11.43 -30.40
N GLU A 855 18.54 -10.32 -31.03
CA GLU A 855 19.61 -9.47 -30.52
C GLU A 855 19.19 -8.70 -29.24
N SER A 856 17.98 -8.11 -29.24
CA SER A 856 17.41 -7.44 -28.06
C SER A 856 17.05 -8.44 -26.95
N GLY A 857 16.77 -9.69 -27.31
CA GLY A 857 16.29 -10.74 -26.41
C GLY A 857 14.83 -10.60 -26.02
N GLU A 858 14.05 -10.02 -26.91
CA GLU A 858 12.59 -9.92 -26.83
C GLU A 858 11.91 -11.12 -27.49
N LEU A 859 12.67 -12.02 -28.12
CA LEU A 859 12.15 -13.27 -28.69
C LEU A 859 11.55 -14.16 -27.58
N PRO A 860 10.30 -14.64 -27.73
CA PRO A 860 9.69 -15.53 -26.73
C PRO A 860 10.53 -16.78 -26.49
N MET A 861 10.58 -17.25 -25.25
CA MET A 861 11.44 -18.37 -24.83
C MET A 861 11.20 -19.66 -25.62
N LEU A 862 9.94 -19.99 -25.93
CA LEU A 862 9.59 -21.18 -26.71
C LEU A 862 10.02 -21.05 -28.18
N ASP A 863 9.94 -19.85 -28.74
CA ASP A 863 10.37 -19.54 -30.12
C ASP A 863 11.90 -19.62 -30.23
N GLU A 864 12.62 -19.03 -29.27
CA GLU A 864 14.08 -19.16 -29.19
C GLU A 864 14.49 -20.63 -29.00
N MET A 865 13.75 -21.40 -28.18
CA MET A 865 13.98 -22.82 -27.98
C MET A 865 13.79 -23.64 -29.26
N GLU A 866 12.72 -23.38 -30.03
CA GLU A 866 12.47 -24.04 -31.31
C GLU A 866 13.61 -23.78 -32.31
N TYR A 867 14.05 -22.51 -32.41
CA TYR A 867 15.17 -22.14 -33.26
C TYR A 867 16.46 -22.86 -32.87
N VAL A 868 16.84 -22.83 -31.59
CA VAL A 868 18.08 -23.43 -31.10
C VAL A 868 18.05 -24.96 -31.23
N THR A 869 16.93 -25.60 -30.93
CA THR A 869 16.78 -27.05 -31.02
C THR A 869 16.76 -27.55 -32.47
N SER A 870 16.33 -26.73 -33.44
CA SER A 870 16.46 -27.03 -34.88
C SER A 870 17.92 -27.13 -35.34
N ILE A 871 18.81 -26.37 -34.70
CA ILE A 871 20.26 -26.35 -34.99
C ILE A 871 20.97 -27.48 -34.23
N LEU A 872 20.65 -27.68 -32.96
CA LEU A 872 21.24 -28.72 -32.11
C LEU A 872 20.66 -30.12 -32.36
N LYS A 873 19.65 -30.24 -33.23
CA LYS A 873 18.93 -31.49 -33.55
C LYS A 873 18.45 -32.22 -32.28
N CYS A 874 17.71 -31.50 -31.45
CA CYS A 874 17.14 -32.05 -30.22
C CYS A 874 15.64 -32.31 -30.38
N ARG A 875 15.16 -33.41 -29.80
CA ARG A 875 13.74 -33.67 -29.61
C ARG A 875 13.28 -33.07 -28.29
N VAL A 876 12.25 -32.24 -28.33
CA VAL A 876 11.68 -31.62 -27.12
C VAL A 876 10.40 -32.32 -26.72
N VAL A 877 10.29 -32.70 -25.45
CA VAL A 877 9.07 -33.24 -24.83
C VAL A 877 8.61 -32.25 -23.77
N GLN A 878 7.34 -31.85 -23.80
CA GLN A 878 6.81 -30.87 -22.85
C GLN A 878 5.83 -31.52 -21.87
N ILE A 879 6.02 -31.22 -20.58
CA ILE A 879 5.20 -31.67 -19.47
C ILE A 879 4.66 -30.44 -18.76
N HIS A 880 3.34 -30.38 -18.60
CA HIS A 880 2.68 -29.30 -17.87
C HIS A 880 2.39 -29.74 -16.44
N THR A 881 2.92 -29.02 -15.45
CA THR A 881 2.73 -29.35 -14.02
C THR A 881 1.28 -29.13 -13.58
N SER A 882 0.64 -28.06 -14.07
CA SER A 882 -0.71 -27.64 -13.69
C SER A 882 -1.80 -28.61 -14.14
N THR A 883 -1.70 -29.14 -15.36
CA THR A 883 -2.67 -30.08 -15.94
C THR A 883 -2.27 -31.55 -15.78
N ARG A 884 -1.06 -31.81 -15.27
CA ARG A 884 -0.45 -33.16 -15.17
C ARG A 884 -0.52 -33.94 -16.48
N SER A 885 -0.42 -33.24 -17.60
CA SER A 885 -0.49 -33.81 -18.95
C SER A 885 0.81 -33.58 -19.71
N MET A 886 1.13 -34.52 -20.61
CA MET A 886 2.21 -34.37 -21.56
C MET A 886 1.61 -33.82 -22.87
N SER A 887 2.16 -32.71 -23.35
CA SER A 887 1.81 -32.13 -24.64
C SER A 887 2.76 -32.64 -25.73
N CYS A 888 2.29 -32.59 -26.97
CA CYS A 888 3.16 -32.86 -28.11
C CYS A 888 4.15 -31.70 -28.21
N GLY A 889 5.43 -31.96 -27.95
CA GLY A 889 6.48 -30.95 -28.09
C GLY A 889 6.80 -30.71 -29.57
N PHE A 890 7.74 -29.81 -29.84
CA PHE A 890 8.22 -29.53 -31.19
C PHE A 890 9.49 -30.31 -31.51
N TRP A 891 9.61 -30.72 -32.78
CA TRP A 891 10.83 -31.29 -33.34
C TRP A 891 10.97 -30.91 -34.81
N SER A 892 12.20 -30.87 -35.30
CA SER A 892 12.44 -30.75 -36.75
C SER A 892 12.23 -32.11 -37.43
N ASP A 893 11.65 -32.16 -38.63
CA ASP A 893 11.54 -33.41 -39.40
C ASP A 893 12.91 -34.00 -39.83
N SER A 894 14.01 -33.31 -39.52
CA SER A 894 15.40 -33.69 -39.80
C SER A 894 16.13 -34.44 -38.67
N LEU A 895 15.39 -35.05 -37.72
CA LEU A 895 16.00 -35.77 -36.59
C LEU A 895 16.46 -37.19 -36.97
N ASP A 896 17.75 -37.48 -36.74
CA ASP A 896 18.33 -38.83 -36.87
C ASP A 896 18.02 -39.71 -35.65
N VAL A 897 18.20 -41.04 -35.77
CA VAL A 897 18.04 -42.01 -34.65
C VAL A 897 18.96 -41.71 -33.46
N LYS A 898 20.05 -40.96 -33.67
CA LYS A 898 21.00 -40.51 -32.63
C LYS A 898 20.66 -39.14 -32.02
N SER A 899 19.49 -38.58 -32.32
CA SER A 899 19.09 -37.25 -31.85
C SER A 899 18.81 -37.24 -30.34
N ARG A 900 19.35 -36.24 -29.65
CA ARG A 900 19.22 -36.06 -28.20
C ARG A 900 17.76 -35.78 -27.85
N THR A 901 17.30 -36.23 -26.68
CA THR A 901 15.94 -35.94 -26.22
C THR A 901 15.98 -35.17 -24.90
N ILE A 902 15.33 -34.01 -24.87
CA ILE A 902 15.22 -33.15 -23.70
C ILE A 902 13.76 -33.08 -23.24
N VAL A 903 13.56 -32.96 -21.92
CA VAL A 903 12.24 -32.87 -21.30
C VAL A 903 12.10 -31.52 -20.62
N MET A 904 11.15 -30.73 -21.09
CA MET A 904 10.74 -29.47 -20.47
C MET A 904 9.60 -29.71 -19.50
N VAL A 905 9.74 -29.19 -18.29
CA VAL A 905 8.72 -29.12 -17.25
C VAL A 905 8.29 -27.66 -17.17
N ASP A 906 7.11 -27.35 -17.71
CA ASP A 906 6.65 -25.99 -18.01
C ASP A 906 7.68 -25.19 -18.85
N ASN A 907 8.45 -24.30 -18.23
CA ASN A 907 9.49 -23.46 -18.86
C ASN A 907 10.92 -23.81 -18.38
N GLU A 908 11.10 -24.95 -17.72
CA GLU A 908 12.37 -25.38 -17.12
C GLU A 908 12.80 -26.75 -17.66
N LEU A 909 14.09 -27.09 -17.57
CA LEU A 909 14.60 -28.39 -18.01
C LEU A 909 14.68 -29.40 -16.87
N LEU A 910 14.26 -30.63 -17.14
CA LEU A 910 14.61 -31.77 -16.30
C LEU A 910 16.05 -32.18 -16.58
N GLY A 911 16.88 -32.27 -15.53
CA GLY A 911 18.25 -32.77 -15.67
C GLY A 911 18.81 -33.35 -14.39
N HIS A 912 19.79 -34.22 -14.55
CA HIS A 912 20.60 -34.70 -13.43
C HIS A 912 21.78 -33.76 -13.22
N VAL A 913 21.95 -33.27 -12.00
CA VAL A 913 22.97 -32.28 -11.65
C VAL A 913 23.93 -32.85 -10.64
N THR A 914 25.22 -32.79 -10.94
CA THR A 914 26.31 -33.24 -10.05
C THR A 914 27.19 -32.06 -9.68
N ARG A 915 27.58 -31.95 -8.41
CA ARG A 915 28.50 -30.89 -7.96
C ARG A 915 29.93 -31.40 -7.94
N ASN A 916 30.80 -30.87 -8.79
CA ASN A 916 32.23 -31.21 -8.77
C ASN A 916 32.96 -30.51 -7.60
N ARG A 917 34.15 -31.01 -7.21
CA ARG A 917 34.96 -30.49 -6.07
C ARG A 917 35.53 -29.06 -6.24
N GLY A 918 34.93 -28.22 -7.09
CA GLY A 918 35.40 -26.85 -7.38
C GLY A 918 34.27 -25.90 -7.85
N THR A 919 33.17 -25.86 -7.10
CA THR A 919 31.94 -25.05 -7.29
C THR A 919 31.18 -25.21 -8.61
N LYS A 920 31.74 -25.83 -9.66
CA LYS A 920 31.05 -26.05 -10.94
C LYS A 920 30.11 -27.25 -10.90
N PHE A 921 28.90 -27.06 -11.42
CA PHE A 921 27.98 -28.16 -11.71
C PHE A 921 28.30 -28.83 -13.04
N ALA A 922 28.05 -30.14 -13.11
CA ALA A 922 27.93 -30.86 -14.35
C ALA A 922 26.47 -31.30 -14.54
N TYR A 923 25.90 -30.89 -15.66
CA TYR A 923 24.51 -31.12 -16.04
C TYR A 923 24.41 -32.26 -17.04
N GLN A 924 23.40 -33.10 -16.89
CA GLN A 924 23.03 -34.13 -17.85
C GLN A 924 21.52 -34.04 -18.11
N THR A 925 21.15 -33.46 -19.25
CA THR A 925 19.75 -33.17 -19.63
C THR A 925 19.23 -34.05 -20.77
N ASP A 926 20.11 -34.77 -21.48
CA ASP A 926 19.70 -35.76 -22.48
C ASP A 926 19.24 -37.04 -21.78
N ILE A 927 17.93 -37.32 -21.88
CA ILE A 927 17.32 -38.48 -21.22
C ILE A 927 17.79 -39.81 -21.82
N GLN A 928 18.36 -39.81 -23.02
CA GLN A 928 18.85 -41.04 -23.66
C GLN A 928 20.20 -41.51 -23.10
N ARG A 929 20.85 -40.73 -22.23
CA ARG A 929 22.15 -41.03 -21.64
C ARG A 929 22.03 -41.28 -20.12
N ALA A 930 22.95 -42.07 -19.58
CA ALA A 930 23.06 -42.26 -18.13
C ALA A 930 23.25 -40.91 -17.43
N PRO A 931 22.60 -40.65 -16.26
CA PRO A 931 22.04 -41.62 -15.31
C PRO A 931 20.54 -41.91 -15.43
N PHE A 932 19.87 -41.47 -16.50
CA PHE A 932 18.47 -41.83 -16.75
C PHE A 932 18.34 -43.34 -17.02
N VAL A 933 17.37 -43.99 -16.39
CA VAL A 933 17.12 -45.43 -16.58
C VAL A 933 16.31 -45.67 -17.86
N SER A 934 16.55 -46.80 -18.53
CA SER A 934 15.83 -47.17 -19.76
C SER A 934 14.30 -47.22 -19.60
N ALA A 935 13.84 -47.54 -18.39
CA ALA A 935 12.43 -47.50 -18.02
C ALA A 935 11.82 -46.08 -18.11
N THR A 936 12.55 -45.05 -17.68
CA THR A 936 12.13 -43.64 -17.80
C THR A 936 12.05 -43.22 -19.25
N VAL A 937 13.07 -43.53 -20.05
CA VAL A 937 13.11 -43.21 -21.49
C VAL A 937 11.95 -43.85 -22.24
N SER A 938 11.72 -45.15 -22.03
CA SER A 938 10.61 -45.88 -22.66
C SER A 938 9.24 -45.32 -22.26
N THR A 939 9.09 -44.88 -21.01
CA THR A 939 7.82 -44.35 -20.48
C THR A 939 7.54 -42.96 -21.06
N VAL A 940 8.54 -42.06 -21.05
CA VAL A 940 8.44 -40.71 -21.61
C VAL A 940 8.15 -40.76 -23.11
N LEU A 941 8.87 -41.58 -23.88
CA LEU A 941 8.67 -41.69 -25.32
C LEU A 941 7.31 -42.32 -25.68
N ALA A 942 6.82 -43.29 -24.89
CA ALA A 942 5.49 -43.89 -25.11
C ALA A 942 4.36 -42.90 -24.82
N LEU A 943 4.47 -42.11 -23.73
CA LEU A 943 3.51 -41.06 -23.41
C LEU A 943 3.53 -39.95 -24.46
N HIS A 944 4.70 -39.55 -24.92
CA HIS A 944 4.85 -38.56 -25.98
C HIS A 944 4.27 -39.06 -27.31
N ALA A 945 4.51 -40.33 -27.67
CA ALA A 945 3.93 -40.92 -28.88
C ALA A 945 2.39 -40.95 -28.84
N ARG A 946 1.79 -41.16 -27.67
CA ARG A 946 0.33 -41.07 -27.46
C ARG A 946 -0.17 -39.64 -27.48
N ALA A 947 0.59 -38.69 -26.93
CA ALA A 947 0.25 -37.27 -26.96
C ALA A 947 0.32 -36.69 -28.38
N CYS A 948 1.22 -37.22 -29.22
CA CYS A 948 1.43 -36.78 -30.60
C CYS A 948 0.70 -37.61 -31.67
N SER A 949 -0.01 -38.68 -31.30
CA SER A 949 -0.71 -39.51 -32.29
C SER A 949 -1.92 -38.76 -32.85
N SER A 950 -1.73 -38.12 -34.00
CA SER A 950 -2.79 -37.56 -34.82
C SER A 950 -2.84 -38.32 -36.15
N ASN A 951 -4.03 -38.77 -36.57
CA ASN A 951 -4.23 -39.46 -37.86
C ASN A 951 -4.23 -38.43 -39.03
N ILE A 952 -3.21 -37.58 -39.10
CA ILE A 952 -3.09 -36.53 -40.11
C ILE A 952 -2.48 -37.15 -41.39
N PRO A 953 -3.13 -37.02 -42.55
CA PRO A 953 -2.61 -37.54 -43.81
C PRO A 953 -1.41 -36.73 -44.32
N THR A 954 -0.39 -37.42 -44.82
CA THR A 954 0.81 -36.81 -45.41
C THR A 954 0.76 -36.83 -46.94
N PHE A 955 1.64 -36.08 -47.60
CA PHE A 955 1.75 -35.99 -49.06
C PHE A 955 1.91 -37.37 -49.73
N ASP A 956 2.80 -38.22 -49.22
CA ASP A 956 3.06 -39.55 -49.79
C ASP A 956 1.84 -40.48 -49.69
N LYS A 957 1.09 -40.36 -48.59
CA LYS A 957 -0.15 -41.11 -48.38
C LYS A 957 -1.23 -40.66 -49.35
N ALA A 958 -1.37 -39.35 -49.59
CA ALA A 958 -2.29 -38.81 -50.57
C ALA A 958 -1.94 -39.23 -52.01
N ILE A 959 -0.66 -39.24 -52.37
CA ILE A 959 -0.22 -39.74 -53.69
C ILE A 959 -0.48 -41.24 -53.83
N THR A 960 -0.21 -42.02 -52.78
CA THR A 960 -0.49 -43.47 -52.78
C THR A 960 -1.99 -43.73 -52.95
N GLU A 961 -2.84 -42.91 -52.32
CA GLU A 961 -4.30 -42.95 -52.44
C GLU A 961 -4.78 -42.58 -53.86
N LEU A 962 -4.17 -41.59 -54.51
CA LEU A 962 -4.48 -41.22 -55.89
C LEU A 962 -4.01 -42.31 -56.88
N ARG A 963 -2.80 -42.86 -56.69
CA ARG A 963 -2.24 -43.93 -57.53
C ARG A 963 -3.03 -45.23 -57.40
N SER A 964 -3.46 -45.61 -56.20
CA SER A 964 -4.27 -46.82 -55.98
C SER A 964 -5.62 -46.75 -56.69
N LYS A 965 -6.13 -45.54 -56.94
CA LYS A 965 -7.39 -45.27 -57.66
C LYS A 965 -7.17 -44.86 -59.12
N GLY A 966 -5.97 -45.07 -59.66
CA GLY A 966 -5.65 -44.84 -61.07
C GLY A 966 -5.58 -43.37 -61.48
N LYS A 967 -5.43 -42.44 -60.54
CA LYS A 967 -5.34 -41.00 -60.79
C LYS A 967 -3.89 -40.54 -60.74
N THR A 968 -3.29 -40.36 -61.92
CA THR A 968 -1.89 -39.95 -62.09
C THR A 968 -1.73 -38.46 -62.39
N VAL A 969 -2.81 -37.77 -62.76
CA VAL A 969 -2.86 -36.33 -63.01
C VAL A 969 -3.64 -35.66 -61.88
N TYR A 970 -2.98 -34.78 -61.14
CA TYR A 970 -3.56 -34.00 -60.04
C TYR A 970 -2.97 -32.59 -60.07
N GLU A 971 -3.66 -31.59 -59.53
CA GLU A 971 -3.17 -30.24 -59.30
C GLU A 971 -2.76 -30.08 -57.83
N ILE A 972 -1.89 -29.11 -57.55
CA ILE A 972 -1.44 -28.79 -56.20
C ILE A 972 -2.09 -27.49 -55.74
N ILE A 973 -2.69 -27.51 -54.56
CA ILE A 973 -3.22 -26.31 -53.90
C ILE A 973 -2.19 -25.81 -52.91
N HIS A 974 -1.78 -24.55 -53.07
CA HIS A 974 -0.94 -23.86 -52.10
C HIS A 974 -1.75 -23.23 -50.99
N ASP A 975 -1.13 -23.13 -49.81
CA ASP A 975 -1.58 -22.20 -48.79
C ASP A 975 -1.08 -20.77 -49.12
N PRO A 976 -1.57 -19.73 -48.42
CA PRO A 976 -1.13 -18.35 -48.62
C PRO A 976 0.38 -18.12 -48.47
N PHE A 977 1.12 -19.11 -47.95
CA PHE A 977 2.56 -19.06 -47.68
C PHE A 977 3.36 -20.00 -48.61
N GLY A 978 2.77 -20.48 -49.71
CA GLY A 978 3.44 -21.27 -50.75
C GLY A 978 3.74 -22.73 -50.38
N ARG A 979 3.19 -23.27 -49.29
CA ARG A 979 3.26 -24.70 -48.95
C ARG A 979 2.18 -25.48 -49.69
N ILE A 980 2.42 -26.75 -49.97
CA ILE A 980 1.41 -27.67 -50.51
C ILE A 980 0.45 -28.04 -49.38
N GLN A 981 -0.82 -27.65 -49.47
CA GLN A 981 -1.83 -27.95 -48.45
C GLN A 981 -2.85 -29.01 -48.87
N ALA A 982 -3.02 -29.22 -50.18
CA ALA A 982 -3.89 -30.27 -50.70
C ALA A 982 -3.51 -30.70 -52.12
N LEU A 983 -3.93 -31.92 -52.46
CA LEU A 983 -3.93 -32.43 -53.83
C LEU A 983 -5.35 -32.36 -54.39
N PHE A 984 -5.48 -31.83 -55.60
CA PHE A 984 -6.78 -31.58 -56.23
C PHE A 984 -6.90 -32.35 -57.54
N VAL A 985 -7.98 -33.09 -57.73
CA VAL A 985 -8.38 -33.62 -59.03
C VAL A 985 -9.73 -32.99 -59.38
N PRO A 986 -9.80 -32.12 -60.40
CA PRO A 986 -11.03 -31.41 -60.76
C PRO A 986 -12.23 -32.34 -60.90
N LYS A 987 -13.36 -31.96 -60.30
CA LYS A 987 -14.64 -32.70 -60.25
C LYS A 987 -14.63 -34.06 -59.54
N GLU A 988 -13.49 -34.50 -59.00
CA GLU A 988 -13.35 -35.83 -58.42
C GLU A 988 -13.02 -35.82 -56.93
N VAL A 989 -11.90 -35.20 -56.52
CA VAL A 989 -11.46 -35.23 -55.12
C VAL A 989 -10.56 -34.06 -54.76
N ILE A 990 -10.68 -33.61 -53.52
CA ILE A 990 -9.70 -32.76 -52.84
C ILE A 990 -9.19 -33.54 -51.62
N LEU A 991 -7.88 -33.79 -51.58
CA LEU A 991 -7.21 -34.50 -50.49
C LEU A 991 -6.39 -33.51 -49.66
N PRO A 992 -6.91 -33.04 -48.50
CA PRO A 992 -6.17 -32.16 -47.60
C PRO A 992 -5.08 -32.93 -46.87
N ILE A 993 -3.88 -32.36 -46.82
CA ILE A 993 -2.70 -32.98 -46.22
C ILE A 993 -2.03 -32.03 -45.24
N GLN A 994 -1.14 -32.59 -44.42
CA GLN A 994 -0.22 -31.77 -43.64
C GLN A 994 0.58 -30.82 -44.56
N PRO A 995 0.60 -29.50 -44.30
CA PRO A 995 1.27 -28.54 -45.17
C PRO A 995 2.75 -28.83 -45.35
N LEU A 996 3.20 -28.97 -46.60
CA LEU A 996 4.60 -29.31 -46.94
C LEU A 996 5.32 -28.13 -47.61
N ILE A 997 6.54 -27.81 -47.17
CA ILE A 997 7.39 -26.77 -47.76
C ILE A 997 8.01 -27.29 -49.07
N ARG A 998 8.00 -26.44 -50.10
CA ARG A 998 8.50 -26.75 -51.44
C ARG A 998 10.03 -26.75 -51.47
N ASP A 999 10.67 -27.75 -50.87
CA ASP A 999 12.12 -27.89 -50.97
C ASP A 999 12.49 -28.69 -52.25
N SER A 1000 13.18 -28.02 -53.16
CA SER A 1000 13.41 -28.47 -54.56
C SER A 1000 14.23 -29.76 -54.73
N LYS A 1001 14.67 -30.39 -53.62
CA LYS A 1001 15.54 -31.57 -53.59
C LYS A 1001 14.84 -32.88 -53.17
N LEU A 1002 13.59 -32.83 -52.70
CA LEU A 1002 12.89 -34.02 -52.15
C LEU A 1002 11.67 -34.47 -52.98
N LEU A 1003 11.31 -33.77 -54.06
CA LEU A 1003 10.18 -34.13 -54.91
C LEU A 1003 10.67 -34.91 -56.15
N PRO A 1004 10.06 -36.05 -56.50
CA PRO A 1004 10.32 -36.76 -57.76
C PRO A 1004 10.18 -35.84 -58.98
N GLU A 1005 11.03 -36.01 -60.00
CA GLU A 1005 11.08 -35.11 -61.19
C GLU A 1005 9.72 -34.92 -61.90
N ASP A 1006 8.81 -35.89 -61.76
CA ASP A 1006 7.47 -35.90 -62.35
C ASP A 1006 6.55 -34.75 -61.88
N ILE A 1007 6.87 -34.08 -60.76
CA ILE A 1007 6.04 -33.02 -60.14
C ILE A 1007 6.33 -31.63 -60.73
N ARG A 1008 7.40 -31.48 -61.54
CA ARG A 1008 7.78 -30.18 -62.12
C ARG A 1008 6.85 -29.70 -63.26
N MET A 1009 5.95 -30.54 -63.76
CA MET A 1009 4.98 -30.21 -64.83
C MET A 1009 3.54 -30.03 -64.33
N THR A 1010 3.31 -30.05 -63.02
CA THR A 1010 1.96 -30.09 -62.44
C THR A 1010 1.38 -28.68 -62.23
N ARG A 1011 0.15 -28.46 -62.71
CA ARG A 1011 -0.54 -27.16 -62.56
C ARG A 1011 -0.79 -26.87 -61.07
N THR A 1012 -0.56 -25.63 -60.68
CA THR A 1012 -0.51 -25.18 -59.29
C THR A 1012 -1.54 -24.07 -59.07
N ARG A 1013 -2.30 -24.13 -57.96
CA ARG A 1013 -3.28 -23.12 -57.52
C ARG A 1013 -2.73 -22.37 -56.31
N ALA A 1014 -2.99 -21.07 -56.19
CA ALA A 1014 -2.45 -20.26 -55.09
C ALA A 1014 -3.23 -20.45 -53.78
N GLY A 1015 -4.47 -20.91 -53.85
CA GLY A 1015 -5.34 -21.16 -52.68
C GLY A 1015 -6.62 -21.90 -53.03
N TYR A 1016 -7.41 -22.27 -52.02
CA TYR A 1016 -8.76 -22.83 -52.23
C TYR A 1016 -9.71 -21.85 -52.93
N HIS A 1017 -9.47 -20.53 -52.77
CA HIS A 1017 -10.25 -19.48 -53.45
C HIS A 1017 -10.10 -19.48 -54.99
N ASP A 1018 -9.06 -20.12 -55.53
CA ASP A 1018 -8.84 -20.22 -56.98
C ASP A 1018 -9.65 -21.36 -57.62
N ILE A 1019 -10.36 -22.14 -56.82
CA ILE A 1019 -11.19 -23.27 -57.25
C ILE A 1019 -12.61 -22.75 -57.38
N ARG A 1020 -13.17 -22.86 -58.57
CA ARG A 1020 -14.56 -22.46 -58.80
C ARG A 1020 -15.50 -23.57 -58.35
N ASP A 1021 -16.73 -23.22 -57.96
CA ASP A 1021 -17.73 -24.19 -57.54
C ASP A 1021 -18.00 -25.28 -58.61
N ASP A 1022 -17.90 -24.94 -59.90
CA ASP A 1022 -18.06 -25.90 -61.01
C ASP A 1022 -16.88 -26.88 -61.17
N GLU A 1023 -15.72 -26.58 -60.58
CA GLU A 1023 -14.53 -27.44 -60.53
C GLU A 1023 -14.54 -28.38 -59.30
N LEU A 1024 -15.35 -28.10 -58.28
CA LEU A 1024 -15.48 -28.94 -57.09
C LEU A 1024 -16.19 -30.28 -57.40
N PRO A 1025 -15.88 -31.38 -56.68
CA PRO A 1025 -16.61 -32.63 -56.81
C PRO A 1025 -18.03 -32.50 -56.27
N THR A 1026 -18.96 -33.31 -56.78
CA THR A 1026 -20.28 -33.46 -56.16
C THR A 1026 -20.17 -34.31 -54.89
N ARG A 1027 -21.09 -34.09 -53.94
CA ARG A 1027 -21.12 -34.82 -52.66
C ARG A 1027 -21.06 -36.35 -52.83
N SER A 1028 -21.79 -36.90 -53.80
CA SER A 1028 -21.84 -38.34 -54.06
C SER A 1028 -20.50 -38.88 -54.58
N VAL A 1029 -19.83 -38.14 -55.45
CA VAL A 1029 -18.52 -38.51 -56.01
C VAL A 1029 -17.44 -38.43 -54.94
N LEU A 1030 -17.40 -37.35 -54.16
CA LEU A 1030 -16.42 -37.17 -53.10
C LEU A 1030 -16.58 -38.23 -51.99
N LYS A 1031 -17.83 -38.52 -51.57
CA LYS A 1031 -18.09 -39.52 -50.54
C LYS A 1031 -17.70 -40.93 -50.98
N ALA A 1032 -18.04 -41.33 -52.21
CA ALA A 1032 -17.64 -42.63 -52.76
C ALA A 1032 -16.11 -42.77 -52.84
N PHE A 1033 -15.40 -41.68 -53.17
CA PHE A 1033 -13.95 -41.65 -53.15
C PHE A 1033 -13.40 -41.78 -51.72
N LEU A 1034 -13.92 -41.04 -50.76
CA LEU A 1034 -13.34 -40.97 -49.41
C LEU A 1034 -13.64 -42.21 -48.54
N ASP A 1035 -14.81 -42.82 -48.68
CA ASP A 1035 -15.21 -44.02 -47.92
C ASP A 1035 -14.36 -45.25 -48.27
N THR A 1036 -13.82 -45.29 -49.49
CA THR A 1036 -12.94 -46.37 -49.98
C THR A 1036 -11.46 -46.08 -49.76
N SER A 1037 -11.11 -45.06 -48.96
CA SER A 1037 -9.71 -44.67 -48.76
C SER A 1037 -8.91 -45.68 -47.94
N VAL A 1038 -7.68 -45.96 -48.38
CA VAL A 1038 -6.75 -46.88 -47.71
C VAL A 1038 -6.29 -46.27 -46.39
N ASP A 1039 -5.98 -44.97 -46.37
CA ASP A 1039 -5.65 -44.27 -45.12
C ASP A 1039 -6.93 -43.88 -44.35
N ALA A 1040 -6.96 -44.23 -43.06
CA ALA A 1040 -8.10 -43.96 -42.18
C ALA A 1040 -8.37 -42.46 -42.01
N GLY A 1041 -7.37 -41.59 -42.15
CA GLY A 1041 -7.48 -40.14 -41.99
C GLY A 1041 -8.28 -39.43 -43.09
N PHE A 1042 -8.45 -40.04 -44.27
CA PHE A 1042 -9.24 -39.48 -45.37
C PHE A 1042 -10.71 -39.90 -45.34
N ARG A 1043 -11.14 -40.77 -44.42
CA ARG A 1043 -12.52 -41.25 -44.38
C ARG A 1043 -13.51 -40.16 -44.01
N TRP A 1044 -14.68 -40.18 -44.66
CA TRP A 1044 -15.78 -39.27 -44.38
C TRP A 1044 -16.36 -39.52 -42.98
N VAL A 1045 -16.59 -38.46 -42.20
CA VAL A 1045 -17.22 -38.56 -40.88
C VAL A 1045 -18.61 -37.92 -40.90
N SER A 1046 -18.70 -36.65 -41.28
CA SER A 1046 -19.95 -35.89 -41.27
C SER A 1046 -19.92 -34.76 -42.29
N ASP A 1047 -21.11 -34.29 -42.66
CA ASP A 1047 -21.29 -33.12 -43.52
C ASP A 1047 -21.29 -31.86 -42.67
N LEU A 1048 -20.72 -30.78 -43.18
CA LEU A 1048 -20.74 -29.46 -42.58
C LEU A 1048 -21.67 -28.54 -43.37
N TYR A 1049 -22.43 -27.73 -42.65
CA TYR A 1049 -23.49 -26.88 -43.19
C TYR A 1049 -23.15 -25.40 -43.05
N ASP A 1050 -23.36 -24.64 -44.12
CA ASP A 1050 -23.19 -23.18 -44.14
C ASP A 1050 -24.29 -22.44 -43.36
N MET A 1051 -24.14 -21.11 -43.25
CA MET A 1051 -25.12 -20.23 -42.57
C MET A 1051 -26.52 -20.26 -43.22
N ASN A 1052 -26.63 -20.74 -44.46
CA ASN A 1052 -27.88 -20.85 -45.20
C ASN A 1052 -28.47 -22.27 -45.14
N GLY A 1053 -27.86 -23.19 -44.36
CA GLY A 1053 -28.31 -24.58 -44.23
C GLY A 1053 -27.97 -25.48 -45.42
N ARG A 1054 -27.03 -25.08 -46.29
CA ARG A 1054 -26.53 -25.90 -47.41
C ARG A 1054 -25.34 -26.72 -46.96
N ALA A 1055 -25.27 -27.97 -47.40
CA ALA A 1055 -24.09 -28.80 -47.17
C ALA A 1055 -22.99 -28.40 -48.17
N THR A 1056 -21.81 -28.02 -47.67
CA THR A 1056 -20.72 -27.45 -48.50
C THR A 1056 -19.37 -28.13 -48.30
N GLU A 1057 -19.12 -28.71 -47.13
CA GLU A 1057 -17.82 -29.33 -46.80
C GLU A 1057 -18.00 -30.67 -46.07
N ALA A 1058 -17.03 -31.57 -46.25
CA ALA A 1058 -16.95 -32.86 -45.57
C ALA A 1058 -15.93 -32.82 -44.44
N LEU A 1059 -16.31 -33.23 -43.23
CA LEU A 1059 -15.38 -33.46 -42.14
C LEU A 1059 -14.76 -34.85 -42.28
N LEU A 1060 -13.43 -34.91 -42.34
CA LEU A 1060 -12.66 -36.16 -42.44
C LEU A 1060 -12.28 -36.69 -41.05
N ALA A 1061 -11.92 -37.97 -40.96
CA ALA A 1061 -11.45 -38.58 -39.71
C ALA A 1061 -10.15 -37.96 -39.17
N SER A 1062 -9.34 -37.36 -40.06
CA SER A 1062 -8.19 -36.51 -39.72
C SER A 1062 -8.55 -35.14 -39.15
N ARG A 1063 -9.85 -34.81 -39.09
CA ARG A 1063 -10.44 -33.50 -38.79
C ARG A 1063 -10.17 -32.42 -39.85
N PHE A 1064 -9.54 -32.75 -40.98
CA PHE A 1064 -9.51 -31.85 -42.12
C PHE A 1064 -10.87 -31.75 -42.80
N ARG A 1065 -11.05 -30.66 -43.55
CA ARG A 1065 -12.27 -30.36 -44.29
C ARG A 1065 -11.99 -30.52 -45.79
N ALA A 1066 -12.90 -31.17 -46.51
CA ALA A 1066 -12.81 -31.31 -47.96
C ALA A 1066 -14.06 -30.67 -48.60
N PRO A 1067 -13.92 -29.61 -49.42
CA PRO A 1067 -15.06 -28.92 -50.02
C PRO A 1067 -15.67 -29.71 -51.17
N PHE A 1068 -16.99 -29.57 -51.35
CA PHE A 1068 -17.75 -30.12 -52.47
C PHE A 1068 -18.84 -29.13 -52.91
N GLN A 1069 -19.46 -29.39 -54.06
CA GLN A 1069 -20.49 -28.51 -54.61
C GLN A 1069 -21.67 -28.31 -53.62
N PRO A 1070 -22.07 -27.06 -53.30
CA PRO A 1070 -23.15 -26.79 -52.38
C PRO A 1070 -24.44 -27.52 -52.75
N VAL A 1071 -25.05 -28.21 -51.78
CA VAL A 1071 -26.32 -28.93 -51.96
C VAL A 1071 -27.40 -28.32 -51.06
N ASP A 1072 -28.51 -27.89 -51.65
CA ASP A 1072 -29.69 -27.41 -50.93
C ASP A 1072 -30.42 -28.58 -50.24
N GLY A 1073 -30.67 -28.48 -48.92
CA GLY A 1073 -31.51 -29.45 -48.20
C GLY A 1073 -31.08 -29.89 -46.79
N GLY A 1074 -30.41 -29.04 -45.99
CA GLY A 1074 -30.04 -29.34 -44.60
C GLY A 1074 -31.06 -28.84 -43.56
N ASP A 1075 -31.13 -29.53 -42.42
CA ASP A 1075 -31.98 -29.18 -41.27
C ASP A 1075 -31.40 -27.92 -40.56
N PRO A 1076 -32.15 -26.80 -40.45
CA PRO A 1076 -31.63 -25.52 -39.95
C PRO A 1076 -31.16 -25.54 -38.49
N ALA A 1077 -31.40 -26.63 -37.76
CA ALA A 1077 -30.90 -26.86 -36.40
C ALA A 1077 -29.42 -27.31 -36.35
N SER A 1078 -28.77 -27.55 -37.50
CA SER A 1078 -27.41 -28.12 -37.59
C SER A 1078 -26.39 -27.18 -38.24
N VAL A 1079 -26.54 -25.86 -38.03
CA VAL A 1079 -25.53 -24.88 -38.46
C VAL A 1079 -24.23 -25.14 -37.68
N SER A 1080 -23.15 -25.39 -38.41
CA SER A 1080 -21.79 -25.51 -37.85
C SER A 1080 -21.00 -24.28 -38.27
N GLU A 1081 -19.90 -23.97 -37.56
CA GLU A 1081 -19.01 -22.85 -37.88
C GLU A 1081 -18.25 -23.15 -39.19
N VAL A 1082 -18.98 -23.00 -40.30
CA VAL A 1082 -18.47 -23.11 -41.66
C VAL A 1082 -18.24 -21.69 -42.13
N LEU A 1083 -16.98 -21.27 -42.04
CA LEU A 1083 -16.46 -20.25 -42.94
C LEU A 1083 -16.56 -20.90 -44.33
N SER A 1084 -17.56 -20.55 -45.13
CA SER A 1084 -17.57 -20.93 -46.54
C SER A 1084 -16.20 -20.54 -47.09
N THR A 1085 -15.35 -21.52 -47.40
CA THR A 1085 -13.95 -21.31 -47.82
C THR A 1085 -13.85 -20.49 -49.11
N VAL A 1086 -14.98 -20.27 -49.77
CA VAL A 1086 -15.19 -19.25 -50.80
C VAL A 1086 -16.33 -18.33 -50.36
N ARG A 1087 -16.01 -17.26 -49.62
CA ARG A 1087 -16.88 -16.08 -49.60
C ARG A 1087 -16.57 -15.24 -50.84
N ASP A 1088 -17.59 -14.92 -51.63
CA ASP A 1088 -17.47 -13.86 -52.62
C ASP A 1088 -17.07 -12.56 -51.91
N GLY A 1089 -15.82 -12.12 -52.12
CA GLY A 1089 -15.38 -10.76 -51.80
C GLY A 1089 -14.57 -10.54 -50.53
N HIS A 1090 -14.38 -11.52 -49.63
CA HIS A 1090 -13.59 -11.32 -48.39
C HIS A 1090 -12.47 -12.35 -48.23
N ARG A 1091 -11.26 -11.86 -47.97
CA ARG A 1091 -10.06 -12.70 -47.80
C ARG A 1091 -9.96 -13.18 -46.35
N GLU A 1092 -9.43 -14.38 -46.12
CA GLU A 1092 -9.21 -14.95 -44.77
C GLU A 1092 -8.37 -14.04 -43.86
N LYS A 1093 -7.47 -13.24 -44.45
CA LYS A 1093 -6.69 -12.19 -43.76
C LYS A 1093 -7.57 -11.09 -43.14
N GLU A 1094 -8.68 -10.73 -43.77
CA GLU A 1094 -9.62 -9.72 -43.25
C GLU A 1094 -10.48 -10.26 -42.09
N LEU A 1095 -10.61 -11.58 -41.95
CA LEU A 1095 -11.38 -12.21 -40.87
C LEU A 1095 -10.53 -12.49 -39.62
N VAL A 1096 -9.22 -12.70 -39.80
CA VAL A 1096 -8.28 -13.02 -38.71
C VAL A 1096 -7.59 -11.76 -38.16
N ASP A 1097 -7.22 -10.82 -39.04
CA ASP A 1097 -6.50 -9.59 -38.67
C ASP A 1097 -7.36 -8.32 -38.86
N GLY A 1098 -8.65 -8.47 -39.20
CA GLY A 1098 -9.56 -7.34 -39.39
C GLY A 1098 -10.05 -6.74 -38.07
N GLU A 1099 -10.32 -5.43 -38.08
CA GLU A 1099 -11.01 -4.80 -36.96
C GLU A 1099 -12.43 -5.38 -36.78
N PRO A 1100 -12.98 -5.36 -35.54
CA PRO A 1100 -14.32 -5.84 -35.26
C PRO A 1100 -15.32 -5.24 -36.25
N ASN A 1101 -16.25 -6.07 -36.75
CA ASN A 1101 -17.26 -5.61 -37.67
C ASN A 1101 -18.01 -4.42 -37.05
N PRO A 1102 -17.94 -3.21 -37.65
CA PRO A 1102 -18.55 -2.01 -37.08
C PRO A 1102 -20.06 -2.16 -36.92
N GLU A 1103 -20.71 -3.00 -37.73
CA GLU A 1103 -22.14 -3.30 -37.61
C GLU A 1103 -22.46 -4.13 -36.37
N ASP A 1104 -21.66 -5.16 -36.06
CA ASP A 1104 -21.86 -6.01 -34.88
C ASP A 1104 -21.54 -5.26 -33.59
N ASP A 1105 -20.47 -4.45 -33.61
CA ASP A 1105 -20.13 -3.52 -32.54
C ASP A 1105 -21.27 -2.52 -32.28
N MET A 1106 -21.89 -2.03 -33.36
CA MET A 1106 -23.08 -1.19 -33.25
C MET A 1106 -24.26 -1.96 -32.67
N ILE A 1107 -24.48 -3.23 -33.02
CA ILE A 1107 -25.58 -4.04 -32.48
C ILE A 1107 -25.41 -4.24 -30.96
N VAL A 1108 -24.22 -4.63 -30.50
CA VAL A 1108 -23.92 -4.81 -29.07
C VAL A 1108 -24.13 -3.50 -28.30
N LYS A 1109 -23.63 -2.37 -28.81
CA LYS A 1109 -23.84 -1.04 -28.21
C LYS A 1109 -25.32 -0.67 -28.13
N ASN A 1110 -26.13 -1.05 -29.11
CA ASN A 1110 -27.57 -0.76 -29.10
C ASN A 1110 -28.33 -1.60 -28.08
N ILE A 1111 -27.98 -2.89 -27.92
CA ILE A 1111 -28.62 -3.78 -26.94
C ILE A 1111 -28.33 -3.31 -25.51
N SER A 1112 -27.08 -2.91 -25.22
CA SER A 1112 -26.72 -2.34 -23.91
C SER A 1112 -27.49 -1.04 -23.64
N TYR A 1113 -27.55 -0.15 -24.63
CA TYR A 1113 -28.26 1.13 -24.52
C TYR A 1113 -29.77 0.94 -24.23
N ASP A 1114 -30.45 0.01 -24.90
CA ASP A 1114 -31.87 -0.29 -24.67
C ASP A 1114 -32.15 -0.84 -23.26
N ALA A 1115 -31.27 -1.73 -22.76
CA ALA A 1115 -31.40 -2.26 -21.41
C ALA A 1115 -31.21 -1.19 -20.33
N GLU A 1116 -30.25 -0.29 -20.50
CA GLU A 1116 -29.93 0.75 -19.51
C GLU A 1116 -30.98 1.86 -19.45
N VAL A 1117 -31.52 2.30 -20.59
CA VAL A 1117 -32.64 3.25 -20.64
C VAL A 1117 -33.87 2.70 -19.92
N PHE A 1118 -34.14 1.40 -20.07
CA PHE A 1118 -35.25 0.72 -19.40
C PHE A 1118 -35.13 0.74 -17.87
N ASP A 1119 -33.97 0.37 -17.34
CA ASP A 1119 -33.72 0.33 -15.89
C ASP A 1119 -33.75 1.73 -15.27
N PHE A 1120 -33.21 2.73 -15.97
CA PHE A 1120 -33.25 4.12 -15.50
C PHE A 1120 -34.68 4.67 -15.45
N MET A 1121 -35.49 4.41 -16.49
CA MET A 1121 -36.89 4.81 -16.50
C MET A 1121 -37.71 4.17 -15.37
N LEU A 1122 -37.41 2.93 -14.98
CA LEU A 1122 -38.01 2.28 -13.79
C LEU A 1122 -37.65 2.99 -12.49
N TYR A 1123 -36.40 3.42 -12.35
CA TYR A 1123 -35.94 4.18 -11.19
C TYR A 1123 -36.61 5.55 -11.10
N THR A 1124 -36.59 6.34 -12.18
CA THR A 1124 -37.23 7.67 -12.21
C THR A 1124 -38.73 7.57 -11.93
N LEU A 1125 -39.40 6.58 -12.52
CA LEU A 1125 -40.82 6.30 -12.25
C LEU A 1125 -41.09 6.04 -10.76
N SER A 1126 -40.21 5.32 -10.05
CA SER A 1126 -40.40 5.05 -8.61
C SER A 1126 -40.33 6.29 -7.72
N LYS A 1127 -39.59 7.31 -8.16
CA LYS A 1127 -39.47 8.61 -7.48
C LYS A 1127 -40.65 9.50 -7.80
N ASP A 1128 -40.99 9.62 -9.07
CA ASP A 1128 -42.04 10.54 -9.53
C ASP A 1128 -43.42 10.12 -9.04
N VAL A 1129 -43.69 8.81 -8.94
CA VAL A 1129 -44.95 8.26 -8.45
C VAL A 1129 -45.20 8.53 -6.94
N GLN A 1130 -44.20 9.05 -6.21
CA GLN A 1130 -44.39 9.54 -4.85
C GLN A 1130 -44.92 10.98 -4.80
N ASN A 1131 -44.79 11.76 -5.89
CA ASN A 1131 -45.33 13.11 -5.97
C ASN A 1131 -46.84 13.08 -6.19
N ALA A 1132 -47.55 14.01 -5.53
CA ALA A 1132 -49.01 14.12 -5.61
C ALA A 1132 -49.52 14.36 -7.05
N ASP A 1133 -48.70 15.01 -7.88
CA ASP A 1133 -49.01 15.31 -9.29
C ASP A 1133 -49.16 14.04 -10.16
N TYR A 1134 -48.60 12.91 -9.71
CA TYR A 1134 -48.63 11.62 -10.41
C TYR A 1134 -49.53 10.58 -9.70
N ALA A 1135 -50.47 11.01 -8.86
CA ALA A 1135 -51.38 10.12 -8.13
C ALA A 1135 -52.24 9.21 -9.04
N THR A 1136 -52.64 9.70 -10.24
CA THR A 1136 -53.39 8.90 -11.22
C THR A 1136 -52.54 7.77 -11.81
N LEU A 1137 -51.26 8.04 -12.07
CA LEU A 1137 -50.30 7.04 -12.52
C LEU A 1137 -50.01 6.01 -11.43
N ARG A 1138 -49.90 6.45 -10.16
CA ARG A 1138 -49.76 5.54 -9.01
C ARG A 1138 -50.91 4.54 -8.93
N ALA A 1139 -52.15 5.04 -9.00
CA ALA A 1139 -53.35 4.21 -8.96
C ALA A 1139 -53.44 3.24 -10.17
N ALA A 1140 -52.97 3.67 -11.35
CA ALA A 1140 -52.88 2.82 -12.54
C ALA A 1140 -51.79 1.74 -12.42
N ILE A 1141 -50.69 1.99 -11.71
CA ILE A 1141 -49.66 0.99 -11.39
C ILE A 1141 -50.18 -0.03 -10.38
N GLU A 1142 -50.91 0.42 -9.35
CA GLU A 1142 -51.50 -0.43 -8.30
C GLU A 1142 -52.59 -1.37 -8.86
N SER A 1143 -53.49 -0.83 -9.69
CA SER A 1143 -54.61 -1.59 -10.28
C SER A 1143 -54.24 -2.36 -11.55
N GLY A 1144 -53.26 -1.88 -12.32
CA GLY A 1144 -52.85 -2.42 -13.62
C GLY A 1144 -53.76 -2.01 -14.80
N GLU A 1145 -54.89 -1.37 -14.54
CA GLU A 1145 -55.84 -0.84 -15.53
C GLU A 1145 -55.41 0.56 -16.00
N GLY A 1146 -55.62 0.89 -17.28
CA GLY A 1146 -55.27 2.22 -17.81
C GLY A 1146 -53.76 2.59 -17.79
N LEU A 1147 -52.87 1.65 -17.49
CA LEU A 1147 -51.44 1.92 -17.23
C LEU A 1147 -50.66 2.52 -18.42
N ILE A 1148 -50.91 2.04 -19.66
CA ILE A 1148 -50.18 2.50 -20.86
C ILE A 1148 -50.41 4.00 -21.15
N PRO A 1149 -51.65 4.53 -21.18
CA PRO A 1149 -51.86 5.95 -21.42
C PRO A 1149 -51.29 6.86 -20.32
N GLU A 1150 -51.34 6.45 -19.04
CA GLU A 1150 -50.73 7.21 -17.94
C GLU A 1150 -49.20 7.19 -18.00
N LEU A 1151 -48.57 6.05 -18.32
CA LEU A 1151 -47.11 5.97 -18.52
C LEU A 1151 -46.64 6.83 -19.70
N ARG A 1152 -47.46 6.94 -20.76
CA ARG A 1152 -47.15 7.80 -21.90
C ARG A 1152 -47.15 9.28 -21.50
N LYS A 1153 -48.16 9.70 -20.74
CA LYS A 1153 -48.29 11.06 -20.21
C LYS A 1153 -47.12 11.43 -19.30
N TRP A 1154 -46.69 10.52 -18.44
CA TRP A 1154 -45.49 10.69 -17.59
C TRP A 1154 -44.21 10.79 -18.43
N ALA A 1155 -44.02 9.88 -19.40
CA ALA A 1155 -42.84 9.94 -20.27
C ALA A 1155 -42.75 11.26 -21.07
N ASP A 1156 -43.87 11.85 -21.51
CA ASP A 1156 -43.88 13.17 -22.18
C ASP A 1156 -43.47 14.33 -21.26
N ALA A 1157 -43.79 14.23 -19.97
CA ALA A 1157 -43.43 15.22 -18.98
C ALA A 1157 -41.92 15.17 -18.69
N GLU A 1158 -41.39 13.98 -18.41
CA GLU A 1158 -40.06 13.77 -17.81
C GLU A 1158 -38.94 13.48 -18.83
N THR A 1159 -39.26 13.05 -20.05
CA THR A 1159 -38.26 12.71 -21.08
C THR A 1159 -38.38 13.56 -22.35
N ALA A 1160 -37.25 13.77 -23.03
CA ALA A 1160 -37.13 14.43 -24.32
C ALA A 1160 -36.45 13.48 -25.31
N TRP A 1161 -37.13 13.15 -26.41
CA TRP A 1161 -36.62 12.21 -27.42
C TRP A 1161 -35.97 13.02 -28.56
N VAL A 1162 -34.70 12.72 -28.87
CA VAL A 1162 -33.88 13.49 -29.81
C VAL A 1162 -33.21 12.55 -30.83
N ALA A 1163 -33.15 12.94 -32.10
CA ALA A 1163 -32.47 12.16 -33.14
C ALA A 1163 -30.94 12.35 -33.09
N GLY A 1164 -30.17 11.25 -33.01
CA GLY A 1164 -28.69 11.30 -33.02
C GLY A 1164 -28.01 9.96 -32.67
N PRO A 1165 -26.73 9.75 -33.05
CA PRO A 1165 -26.04 8.46 -32.88
C PRO A 1165 -25.98 8.01 -31.41
N PRO A 1166 -25.96 6.68 -31.15
CA PRO A 1166 -26.01 6.15 -29.79
C PRO A 1166 -24.80 6.64 -29.00
N ARG A 1167 -25.05 7.36 -27.91
CA ARG A 1167 -24.03 7.72 -26.92
C ARG A 1167 -24.00 6.62 -25.86
N THR A 1168 -22.82 6.19 -25.43
CA THR A 1168 -22.67 5.24 -24.33
C THR A 1168 -23.40 5.77 -23.10
N PHE A 1169 -24.42 5.04 -22.68
CA PHE A 1169 -25.17 5.34 -21.48
C PHE A 1169 -24.20 5.15 -20.30
N VAL A 1170 -24.08 6.18 -19.46
CA VAL A 1170 -23.31 6.10 -18.23
C VAL A 1170 -24.34 5.77 -17.17
N SER A 1171 -24.37 4.52 -16.75
CA SER A 1171 -25.33 3.92 -15.80
C SER A 1171 -25.40 4.56 -14.40
N LYS A 1172 -24.88 5.79 -14.21
CA LYS A 1172 -24.78 6.47 -12.91
C LYS A 1172 -25.14 7.96 -12.96
N VAL A 1173 -26.16 8.35 -13.73
CA VAL A 1173 -26.84 9.64 -13.52
C VAL A 1173 -27.62 9.54 -12.20
N ARG A 1174 -27.16 10.23 -11.14
CA ARG A 1174 -27.70 10.09 -9.77
C ARG A 1174 -28.97 10.90 -9.54
N THR A 1175 -29.07 12.02 -10.25
CA THR A 1175 -30.26 12.86 -10.33
C THR A 1175 -30.48 13.23 -11.79
N PRO A 1176 -31.74 13.23 -12.29
CA PRO A 1176 -32.03 13.59 -13.67
C PRO A 1176 -31.52 15.00 -14.03
N CYS A 1177 -31.24 15.85 -13.03
CA CYS A 1177 -30.86 17.26 -13.16
C CYS A 1177 -29.82 17.69 -12.12
N GLY A 1178 -28.91 18.60 -12.48
CA GLY A 1178 -28.05 19.33 -11.54
C GLY A 1178 -26.64 18.77 -11.26
N GLN A 1179 -26.32 17.59 -11.78
CA GLN A 1179 -25.00 16.95 -11.58
C GLN A 1179 -23.87 17.62 -12.40
N LEU A 1180 -24.19 18.29 -13.50
CA LEU A 1180 -23.24 19.05 -14.32
C LEU A 1180 -23.68 20.51 -14.37
N THR A 1181 -22.86 21.40 -13.84
CA THR A 1181 -23.17 22.85 -13.67
C THR A 1181 -22.68 23.72 -14.82
N SER A 1182 -21.81 23.20 -15.71
CA SER A 1182 -21.25 23.93 -16.85
C SER A 1182 -21.69 23.35 -18.21
N LYS A 1183 -22.02 24.24 -19.15
CA LYS A 1183 -22.49 23.88 -20.50
C LYS A 1183 -21.41 23.15 -21.32
N GLU A 1184 -20.14 23.54 -21.19
CA GLU A 1184 -19.03 22.90 -21.91
C GLU A 1184 -18.76 21.46 -21.42
N THR A 1185 -18.90 21.18 -20.13
CA THR A 1185 -18.71 19.82 -19.58
C THR A 1185 -19.88 18.91 -19.96
N CYS A 1186 -21.09 19.48 -20.05
CA CYS A 1186 -22.30 18.85 -20.58
C CYS A 1186 -22.19 18.54 -22.08
N GLU A 1187 -21.61 19.43 -22.88
CA GLU A 1187 -21.37 19.21 -24.32
C GLU A 1187 -20.28 18.15 -24.58
N LYS A 1188 -19.32 18.00 -23.65
CA LYS A 1188 -18.26 16.99 -23.68
C LYS A 1188 -18.66 15.64 -23.05
N SER A 1189 -19.79 15.56 -22.34
CA SER A 1189 -20.26 14.32 -21.70
C SER A 1189 -21.33 13.59 -22.54
N THR A 1190 -21.45 12.29 -22.33
CA THR A 1190 -22.34 11.41 -23.12
C THR A 1190 -23.80 11.39 -22.64
N LEU A 1191 -24.11 12.01 -21.47
CA LEU A 1191 -25.44 12.26 -20.91
C LEU A 1191 -25.43 13.59 -20.16
N CYS A 1192 -26.44 14.44 -20.37
CA CYS A 1192 -26.55 15.71 -19.67
C CYS A 1192 -28.00 16.04 -19.25
N GLY A 1193 -28.22 16.13 -17.94
CA GLY A 1193 -29.39 16.78 -17.35
C GLY A 1193 -29.10 18.26 -17.12
N TRP A 1194 -29.32 19.09 -18.15
CA TRP A 1194 -29.05 20.53 -18.09
C TRP A 1194 -30.25 21.31 -17.55
N HIS A 1195 -30.03 22.19 -16.58
CA HIS A 1195 -31.05 23.11 -16.08
C HIS A 1195 -31.14 24.34 -17.01
N GLY A 1196 -31.85 24.19 -18.13
CA GLY A 1196 -32.28 25.34 -18.93
C GLY A 1196 -33.44 26.11 -18.27
N PRO A 1197 -33.78 27.32 -18.75
CA PRO A 1197 -34.74 28.22 -18.10
C PRO A 1197 -36.22 27.76 -18.11
N LYS A 1198 -36.56 26.59 -18.68
CA LYS A 1198 -37.95 26.11 -18.82
C LYS A 1198 -38.17 24.62 -18.44
N ALA A 1199 -37.48 24.15 -17.40
CA ALA A 1199 -37.51 22.79 -16.84
C ALA A 1199 -36.54 21.78 -17.48
N CYS A 1200 -36.07 20.84 -16.65
CA CYS A 1200 -35.04 19.87 -16.96
C CYS A 1200 -35.68 18.53 -17.37
N LYS A 1201 -35.22 17.94 -18.47
CA LYS A 1201 -35.75 16.68 -19.04
C LYS A 1201 -34.62 15.73 -19.41
N LEU A 1202 -34.85 14.42 -19.26
CA LEU A 1202 -33.91 13.38 -19.70
C LEU A 1202 -33.90 13.26 -21.23
N THR A 1203 -32.75 13.46 -21.88
CA THR A 1203 -32.63 13.28 -23.34
C THR A 1203 -32.35 11.82 -23.72
N VAL A 1204 -33.25 11.19 -24.50
CA VAL A 1204 -33.13 9.80 -25.02
C VAL A 1204 -33.01 9.81 -26.54
N SER A 1205 -32.15 8.96 -27.12
CA SER A 1205 -31.98 8.87 -28.58
C SER A 1205 -33.13 8.09 -29.23
N GLU A 1206 -33.88 8.76 -30.12
CA GLU A 1206 -35.05 8.19 -30.81
C GLU A 1206 -34.69 7.35 -32.04
N THR A 1207 -33.45 7.49 -32.55
CA THR A 1207 -33.01 6.84 -33.80
C THR A 1207 -32.90 5.30 -33.72
N LYS A 1208 -32.98 4.70 -32.53
CA LYS A 1208 -32.77 3.25 -32.34
C LYS A 1208 -33.67 2.54 -31.33
N ILE A 1209 -34.34 3.27 -30.42
CA ILE A 1209 -35.32 2.72 -29.47
C ILE A 1209 -36.71 3.22 -29.86
N ASP A 1210 -37.64 2.32 -30.15
CA ASP A 1210 -39.05 2.68 -30.32
C ASP A 1210 -39.64 3.05 -28.95
N ARG A 1211 -39.99 4.33 -28.78
CA ARG A 1211 -40.61 4.87 -27.57
C ARG A 1211 -41.81 4.05 -27.13
N ASP A 1212 -42.65 3.64 -28.07
CA ASP A 1212 -43.85 2.88 -27.78
C ASP A 1212 -43.53 1.45 -27.33
N SER A 1213 -42.50 0.83 -27.91
CA SER A 1213 -41.97 -0.47 -27.47
C SER A 1213 -41.46 -0.40 -26.03
N MET A 1214 -40.73 0.66 -25.67
CA MET A 1214 -40.22 0.87 -24.31
C MET A 1214 -41.35 1.03 -23.28
N ILE A 1215 -42.37 1.85 -23.58
CA ILE A 1215 -43.55 2.02 -22.72
C ILE A 1215 -44.32 0.71 -22.58
N ARG A 1216 -44.48 -0.06 -23.67
CA ARG A 1216 -45.10 -1.39 -23.64
C ARG A 1216 -44.31 -2.37 -22.77
N ARG A 1217 -42.97 -2.32 -22.83
CA ARG A 1217 -42.07 -3.14 -21.99
C ARG A 1217 -42.23 -2.77 -20.51
N LEU A 1218 -42.25 -1.49 -20.15
CA LEU A 1218 -42.53 -1.04 -18.78
C LEU A 1218 -43.90 -1.52 -18.28
N ALA A 1219 -44.96 -1.32 -19.06
CA ALA A 1219 -46.30 -1.75 -18.69
C ALA A 1219 -46.39 -3.27 -18.50
N LYS A 1220 -45.72 -4.05 -19.38
CA LYS A 1220 -45.64 -5.51 -19.26
C LYS A 1220 -44.92 -5.93 -17.98
N THR A 1221 -43.82 -5.27 -17.64
CA THR A 1221 -43.04 -5.54 -16.43
C THR A 1221 -43.81 -5.23 -15.15
N LEU A 1222 -44.45 -4.06 -15.08
CA LEU A 1222 -45.26 -3.66 -13.92
C LEU A 1222 -46.52 -4.51 -13.74
N ARG A 1223 -47.11 -5.03 -14.83
CA ARG A 1223 -48.23 -5.97 -14.76
C ARG A 1223 -47.79 -7.38 -14.36
N GLY A 1224 -46.73 -7.89 -14.99
CA GLY A 1224 -46.29 -9.29 -14.89
C GLY A 1224 -45.38 -9.59 -13.70
N ASN A 1225 -44.68 -8.61 -13.13
CA ASN A 1225 -43.73 -8.81 -12.04
C ASN A 1225 -44.18 -8.06 -10.77
N GLY A 1226 -44.90 -8.76 -9.89
CA GLY A 1226 -45.41 -8.21 -8.64
C GLY A 1226 -44.32 -7.69 -7.69
N LYS A 1227 -43.10 -8.23 -7.74
CA LYS A 1227 -41.97 -7.75 -6.93
C LYS A 1227 -41.46 -6.41 -7.42
N GLN A 1228 -41.23 -6.26 -8.73
CA GLN A 1228 -40.80 -4.97 -9.29
C GLN A 1228 -41.88 -3.89 -9.14
N ARG A 1229 -43.16 -4.25 -9.30
CA ARG A 1229 -44.28 -3.33 -9.01
C ARG A 1229 -44.26 -2.82 -7.57
N ALA A 1230 -44.08 -3.70 -6.59
CA ALA A 1230 -43.98 -3.29 -5.18
C ALA A 1230 -42.76 -2.40 -4.91
N LEU A 1231 -41.61 -2.71 -5.52
CA LEU A 1231 -40.39 -1.90 -5.38
C LEU A 1231 -40.55 -0.47 -5.94
N VAL A 1232 -41.29 -0.31 -7.04
CA VAL A 1232 -41.62 1.00 -7.63
C VAL A 1232 -42.55 1.79 -6.70
N LEU A 1233 -43.60 1.17 -6.18
CA LEU A 1233 -44.60 1.83 -5.32
C LEU A 1233 -44.04 2.22 -3.93
N ASP A 1234 -43.12 1.41 -3.39
CA ASP A 1234 -42.50 1.64 -2.08
C ASP A 1234 -41.24 2.52 -2.13
N GLU A 1235 -40.87 3.06 -3.31
CA GLU A 1235 -39.64 3.85 -3.51
C GLU A 1235 -38.35 3.10 -3.12
N ARG A 1236 -38.35 1.77 -3.27
CA ARG A 1236 -37.24 0.89 -2.88
C ARG A 1236 -36.31 0.53 -4.02
N LEU A 1237 -36.56 1.09 -5.21
CA LEU A 1237 -35.63 0.98 -6.33
C LEU A 1237 -34.44 1.92 -6.11
N SER A 1238 -33.27 1.31 -6.02
CA SER A 1238 -31.99 1.99 -6.11
C SER A 1238 -31.59 2.10 -7.58
N PRO A 1239 -30.87 3.16 -8.01
CA PRO A 1239 -30.30 3.21 -9.36
C PRO A 1239 -29.28 2.09 -9.61
N PHE A 1240 -28.97 1.27 -8.60
CA PHE A 1240 -28.00 0.17 -8.64
C PHE A 1240 -28.62 -1.24 -8.65
N PHE A 1241 -29.93 -1.39 -8.94
CA PHE A 1241 -30.59 -2.70 -8.99
C PHE A 1241 -30.44 -3.43 -10.33
N SER A 1242 -29.20 -3.64 -10.75
CA SER A 1242 -28.86 -4.78 -11.61
C SER A 1242 -27.43 -5.19 -11.33
N SER A 1243 -27.05 -6.38 -11.78
CA SER A 1243 -25.72 -7.01 -11.74
C SER A 1243 -24.55 -6.17 -12.31
N VAL A 1244 -24.77 -4.87 -12.54
CA VAL A 1244 -23.92 -3.80 -13.04
C VAL A 1244 -23.08 -3.12 -11.93
N LEU A 1245 -23.09 -3.67 -10.71
CA LEU A 1245 -22.20 -3.27 -9.60
C LEU A 1245 -20.68 -3.34 -9.92
N TYR A 1246 -20.30 -3.82 -11.11
CA TYR A 1246 -18.92 -4.06 -11.53
C TYR A 1246 -18.45 -3.23 -12.74
N LEU A 1247 -19.22 -2.25 -13.22
CA LEU A 1247 -18.76 -1.39 -14.33
C LEU A 1247 -17.92 -0.20 -13.81
N GLU A 1248 -16.65 -0.20 -14.21
CA GLU A 1248 -15.69 0.90 -14.09
C GLU A 1248 -16.16 2.10 -14.95
N MET A 1249 -16.30 3.29 -14.36
CA MET A 1249 -16.66 4.48 -15.15
C MET A 1249 -15.51 4.94 -16.07
N PRO A 1250 -15.78 5.72 -17.12
CA PRO A 1250 -14.73 6.21 -18.03
C PRO A 1250 -13.57 6.90 -17.30
N HIS A 1251 -13.88 7.76 -16.32
CA HIS A 1251 -12.92 8.49 -15.49
C HIS A 1251 -12.51 7.75 -14.20
N GLU A 1252 -12.83 6.47 -14.11
CA GLU A 1252 -12.42 5.61 -13.00
C GLU A 1252 -11.47 4.55 -13.51
N TRP A 1253 -10.52 4.15 -12.69
CA TRP A 1253 -9.72 2.96 -12.91
C TRP A 1253 -9.77 2.11 -11.65
N ILE A 1254 -10.31 0.89 -11.77
CA ILE A 1254 -10.44 -0.04 -10.65
C ILE A 1254 -9.41 -1.15 -10.83
N THR A 1255 -8.56 -1.36 -9.84
CA THR A 1255 -7.54 -2.41 -9.88
C THR A 1255 -7.33 -3.06 -8.52
N THR A 1256 -6.89 -4.31 -8.53
CA THR A 1256 -6.40 -5.03 -7.33
C THR A 1256 -4.89 -5.13 -7.29
N VAL A 1257 -4.21 -4.66 -8.35
CA VAL A 1257 -2.76 -4.70 -8.53
C VAL A 1257 -2.34 -3.30 -8.99
N VAL A 1258 -1.51 -2.63 -8.19
CA VAL A 1258 -0.96 -1.31 -8.51
C VAL A 1258 0.55 -1.41 -8.62
#